data_AF-A0A1Y5FBY8-F1
#
_entry.id   AF-A0A1Y5FBY8-F1
#
_cell.length_a   1.000
_cell.length_b   1.000
_cell.length_c   1.000
_cell.angle_alpha   90.00
_cell.angle_beta   90.00
_cell.angle_gamma   90.00
#
_symmetry.space_group_name_H-M   'P 1'
#
loop_
_entity.id
_entity.type
_entity.pdbx_description
1 polymer ?
#
loop_
_entity_poly.entity_id
_entity_poly.type
_entity_poly.pdbx_seq_one_letter_code
_entity_poly.pdbx_strand_id
1 'polypeptide(L)'
;MRFQVITWVILSIFCLCVQSSYSAPIDASTPYNASRTDTNPYSEESIVNLTIPFDEDFKKFIIDQLTAPGTQIKEISKLSIDPINRLFILEGTAELPAYVMSDMDNITGHENSLPMEHRFNISFKLPSTKKLALTRYFQIEIVEFKLGGHSYLKAFNRISQFATGLLLNTSFMNYMLDVKPEMRTSEDNVALQIKEMIEKKGLRFRGNTIAFKLDISKIPSLTTYAKWLEDFRLWQFSPVLFLGTNDLVALKVQGGSGKPSKKWLANVAKRDEGDQSSLKDAREEFYNKYSDISVFMQEMDEFSSAMKVQLMLEELDIRDINQLSKLRRTTETRARKSLNKKNALFLASPLDTYENTNRDAREYIISTMTSIKRKVLLNRKIKNGGSNSLGVPFLEKRISQDTFSQAVRFFRDFEFENEQMFKELHIFYDPTIPGISIRGMMNINYNTFMAMGLEGSGIEWNKTPWRPAEDTWGSAMPFSTTLRIKMLDDGWLGLDVNSFSIFTGSERTPIDTNSEHGGSAIRFIKMALVNTMAATLIEDPLATTTTPTEGELNASEQRIRSNMLTQGQDFNNVTRVDDDLTSLVNLAKIDIEKNPFILAGKEHIQGKMEHFFKELIKYDDESGLILFKVDPKIVAETIMDSENTVQVWNIESLYDEKLNQTYLEFTAGNNKRSKKYLKTIHSRDEFTASQNFVGIDEARKTAPADMRMKVNLKSFESLINKVLADAYHKQKLQVDKAMGRDEESEHYLIKDMGLKVVENGILKLNLSMTYLKKAKRSFINPARYFSEKYKTTQKTINLSTEIALSVEKLEKYISKISLAKNEVFLGNELLRLDLRKASFTTRGDTTTLDKITNIVAGDVDFKRGMIAKKVKYVVLKFMKHFLHSTKENKNGNIVLGGFRLNQFIKLLTHKEEILIQINPRFATAAFDIRLLPNQTFNGESLGFTLNKKAKTLGIDFSTNGAMASVDKGELLRIMVEANQMIAPYLKIQNKEELIQKLRTSTLFDRFFYNSDYKKMSLVHRLNRVLTNYTGLQDIVKMDSSVIDAINNSLSTNFSLPPQAPTSDLPSLSGVELMYVASVALVIKENINKLISHMEDMSLTNVQGLEQFEERLKLLEESFIAPLYNHYKLHFRAHNRKIVNKGPTDWNFSYFPDANYSESVFKQLQKLQKK
;
A
#
# COMPACT_ATOMS: atom_id res chain seq x y z
N MET A 1 7.81 29.37 3.01
CA MET A 1 8.08 30.47 2.05
C MET A 1 7.03 31.55 2.27
N ARG A 2 7.33 32.58 3.07
CA ARG A 2 6.32 33.59 3.46
C ARG A 2 5.86 34.32 2.20
N PHE A 3 4.55 34.30 1.93
CA PHE A 3 3.88 35.11 0.89
C PHE A 3 4.21 36.61 1.00
N GLN A 4 4.61 37.00 2.21
CA GLN A 4 5.22 38.28 2.53
C GLN A 4 6.38 38.61 1.60
N VAL A 5 7.20 37.69 1.12
CA VAL A 5 8.39 38.01 0.30
C VAL A 5 8.00 38.60 -1.07
N ILE A 6 7.12 37.95 -1.84
CA ILE A 6 6.64 38.47 -3.13
C ILE A 6 5.79 39.72 -2.92
N THR A 7 4.97 39.72 -1.88
CA THR A 7 4.13 40.85 -1.51
C THR A 7 4.99 42.04 -1.07
N TRP A 8 6.10 41.81 -0.35
CA TRP A 8 7.08 42.79 0.09
C TRP A 8 7.97 43.23 -1.06
N VAL A 9 8.35 42.40 -2.02
CA VAL A 9 9.07 42.88 -3.22
C VAL A 9 8.16 43.80 -4.01
N ILE A 10 6.91 43.42 -4.23
CA ILE A 10 5.96 44.27 -4.97
C ILE A 10 5.57 45.51 -4.16
N LEU A 11 5.36 45.41 -2.83
CA LEU A 11 5.14 46.55 -1.95
C LEU A 11 6.38 47.42 -1.77
N SER A 12 7.59 46.87 -1.72
CA SER A 12 8.83 47.64 -1.57
C SER A 12 9.14 48.38 -2.87
N ILE A 13 8.95 47.74 -4.02
CA ILE A 13 9.01 48.40 -5.32
C ILE A 13 7.94 49.50 -5.40
N PHE A 14 6.71 49.24 -4.93
CA PHE A 14 5.62 50.22 -4.91
C PHE A 14 5.82 51.35 -3.88
N CYS A 15 6.41 51.08 -2.72
CA CYS A 15 6.72 52.03 -1.66
C CYS A 15 7.95 52.88 -2.00
N LEU A 16 8.94 52.32 -2.71
CA LEU A 16 10.08 53.06 -3.28
C LEU A 16 9.63 54.02 -4.39
N CYS A 17 8.66 53.62 -5.21
CA CYS A 17 8.03 54.50 -6.20
C CYS A 17 7.33 55.73 -5.56
N VAL A 18 7.13 55.71 -4.24
CA VAL A 18 6.35 56.69 -3.48
C VAL A 18 7.21 57.45 -2.46
N GLN A 19 8.44 57.00 -2.18
CA GLN A 19 9.37 57.72 -1.31
C GLN A 19 9.88 59.00 -2.01
N SER A 20 9.79 60.11 -1.27
CA SER A 20 10.20 61.45 -1.70
C SER A 20 11.67 61.56 -2.13
N SER A 21 12.51 60.58 -1.78
CA SER A 21 13.93 60.51 -2.14
C SER A 21 14.17 60.18 -3.62
N TYR A 22 13.19 59.58 -4.31
CA TYR A 22 13.25 59.23 -5.74
C TYR A 22 12.26 60.03 -6.60
N SER A 23 11.37 60.82 -5.99
CA SER A 23 10.70 61.93 -6.67
C SER A 23 11.55 63.18 -6.47
N ALA A 24 12.21 63.68 -7.51
CA ALA A 24 12.81 65.02 -7.43
C ALA A 24 11.75 66.01 -6.92
N PRO A 25 12.02 66.80 -5.85
CA PRO A 25 11.16 67.92 -5.53
C PRO A 25 11.14 68.83 -6.76
N ILE A 26 9.96 69.20 -7.22
CA ILE A 26 9.80 70.31 -8.14
C ILE A 26 10.21 71.55 -7.36
N ASP A 27 11.47 71.96 -7.48
CA ASP A 27 11.89 73.28 -7.06
C ASP A 27 11.19 74.29 -7.98
N ALA A 28 10.34 75.14 -7.39
CA ALA A 28 9.47 76.06 -8.11
C ALA A 28 10.23 77.23 -8.77
N SER A 29 11.56 77.19 -8.87
CA SER A 29 12.40 78.31 -9.30
C SER A 29 13.35 78.04 -10.48
N THR A 30 13.36 76.85 -11.08
CA THR A 30 14.21 76.55 -12.26
C THR A 30 13.39 76.35 -13.54
N PRO A 31 13.48 77.23 -14.54
CA PRO A 31 12.89 76.97 -15.85
C PRO A 31 13.75 75.97 -16.62
N TYR A 32 13.28 74.73 -16.73
CA TYR A 32 13.90 73.72 -17.59
C TYR A 32 13.54 74.01 -19.05
N ASN A 33 14.46 74.66 -19.77
CA ASN A 33 14.35 74.87 -21.21
C ASN A 33 14.97 73.65 -21.91
N ALA A 34 14.12 72.69 -22.30
CA ALA A 34 14.48 71.66 -23.27
C ALA A 34 13.59 71.85 -24.50
N SER A 35 14.19 72.32 -25.58
CA SER A 35 13.59 72.43 -26.90
C SER A 35 12.94 71.10 -27.30
N ARG A 36 11.61 71.03 -27.19
CA ARG A 36 10.75 70.02 -27.81
C ARG A 36 10.82 70.21 -29.32
N THR A 37 11.62 69.40 -30.00
CA THR A 37 11.35 69.07 -31.40
C THR A 37 10.39 67.89 -31.45
N ASP A 38 9.37 68.04 -32.28
CA ASP A 38 8.23 67.16 -32.47
C ASP A 38 8.60 65.68 -32.59
N THR A 39 8.15 64.87 -31.61
CA THR A 39 7.78 63.44 -31.72
C THR A 39 7.53 62.88 -30.32
N ASN A 40 6.43 63.26 -29.66
CA ASN A 40 6.01 62.56 -28.45
C ASN A 40 4.48 62.35 -28.44
N PRO A 41 3.97 61.21 -28.93
CA PRO A 41 2.55 60.90 -28.89
C PRO A 41 2.19 60.11 -27.62
N TYR A 42 2.48 60.66 -26.44
CA TYR A 42 1.93 60.13 -25.19
C TYR A 42 0.88 61.10 -24.66
N SER A 43 -0.37 60.66 -24.57
CA SER A 43 -1.39 61.41 -23.85
C SER A 43 -0.98 61.43 -22.37
N GLU A 44 -0.84 62.63 -21.80
CA GLU A 44 -0.58 62.89 -20.39
C GLU A 44 -1.82 62.52 -19.53
N GLU A 45 -2.24 61.25 -19.60
CA GLU A 45 -3.37 60.72 -18.82
C GLU A 45 -2.91 60.17 -17.46
N SER A 46 -1.64 59.74 -17.32
CA SER A 46 -1.13 59.08 -16.12
C SER A 46 -0.69 60.08 -15.05
N ILE A 47 -1.16 59.89 -13.81
CA ILE A 47 -0.77 60.68 -12.62
C ILE A 47 0.62 60.26 -12.12
N VAL A 48 0.93 58.95 -12.19
CA VAL A 48 2.24 58.38 -11.85
C VAL A 48 2.83 57.75 -13.09
N ASN A 49 4.08 58.10 -13.41
CA ASN A 49 4.80 57.58 -14.57
C ASN A 49 6.28 57.41 -14.27
N LEU A 50 6.67 56.24 -13.78
CA LEU A 50 8.03 55.92 -13.36
C LEU A 50 8.63 54.86 -14.29
N THR A 51 9.90 55.04 -14.64
CA THR A 51 10.71 54.06 -15.36
C THR A 51 11.95 53.81 -14.52
N ILE A 52 12.01 52.66 -13.86
CA ILE A 52 13.09 52.32 -12.94
C ILE A 52 14.09 51.44 -13.69
N PRO A 53 15.34 51.88 -13.91
CA PRO A 53 16.37 51.01 -14.46
C PRO A 53 16.50 49.74 -13.61
N PHE A 54 16.54 48.57 -14.25
CA PHE A 54 16.76 47.30 -13.54
C PHE A 54 18.25 46.96 -13.51
N ASP A 55 19.03 47.93 -13.00
CA ASP A 55 20.49 47.88 -12.90
C ASP A 55 20.96 47.14 -11.64
N GLU A 56 22.28 47.03 -11.47
CA GLU A 56 22.88 46.29 -10.36
C GLU A 56 22.56 46.90 -8.99
N ASP A 57 22.42 48.23 -8.90
CA ASP A 57 22.09 48.91 -7.64
C ASP A 57 20.66 48.60 -7.21
N PHE A 58 19.70 48.65 -8.14
CA PHE A 58 18.32 48.29 -7.86
C PHE A 58 18.15 46.80 -7.55
N LYS A 59 18.88 45.92 -8.27
CA LYS A 59 18.91 44.49 -7.96
C LYS A 59 19.47 44.23 -6.57
N LYS A 60 20.60 44.86 -6.22
CA LYS A 60 21.24 44.72 -4.91
C LYS A 60 20.29 45.13 -3.80
N PHE A 61 19.59 46.26 -3.95
CA PHE A 61 18.56 46.68 -3.00
C PHE A 61 17.50 45.59 -2.79
N ILE A 62 16.96 45.00 -3.87
CA ILE A 62 15.97 43.92 -3.75
C ILE A 62 16.59 42.71 -3.04
N ILE A 63 17.80 42.30 -3.42
CA ILE A 63 18.51 41.16 -2.81
C ILE A 63 18.70 41.38 -1.30
N ASP A 64 19.16 42.56 -0.88
CA ASP A 64 19.38 42.91 0.52
C ASP A 64 18.08 42.81 1.34
N GLN A 65 16.93 43.20 0.77
CA GLN A 65 15.63 43.04 1.42
C GLN A 65 15.20 41.57 1.49
N LEU A 66 15.51 40.78 0.46
CA LEU A 66 15.14 39.36 0.40
C LEU A 66 15.97 38.47 1.32
N THR A 67 17.21 38.88 1.60
CA THR A 67 18.20 38.15 2.41
C THR A 67 18.40 38.75 3.80
N ALA A 68 17.56 39.71 4.19
CA ALA A 68 17.66 40.37 5.49
C ALA A 68 17.59 39.38 6.68
N PRO A 69 18.19 39.72 7.84
CA PRO A 69 18.11 38.88 9.04
C PRO A 69 16.67 38.51 9.42
N GLY A 70 16.42 37.21 9.64
CA GLY A 70 15.08 36.68 9.92
C GLY A 70 14.31 36.17 8.69
N THR A 71 14.88 36.32 7.49
CA THR A 71 14.40 35.63 6.28
C THR A 71 14.96 34.21 6.19
N GLN A 72 14.29 33.34 5.44
CA GLN A 72 14.75 31.98 5.14
C GLN A 72 15.51 31.91 3.80
N ILE A 73 15.70 33.04 3.12
CA ILE A 73 16.46 33.09 1.87
C ILE A 73 17.88 33.48 2.24
N LYS A 74 18.81 32.56 2.04
CA LYS A 74 20.23 32.78 2.32
C LYS A 74 20.89 33.61 1.24
N GLU A 75 20.57 33.30 -0.02
CA GLU A 75 21.24 33.88 -1.17
C GLU A 75 20.26 34.03 -2.34
N ILE A 76 20.40 35.10 -3.11
CA ILE A 76 19.79 35.25 -4.43
C ILE A 76 20.91 35.25 -5.47
N SER A 77 21.06 34.13 -6.16
CA SER A 77 22.03 33.95 -7.24
C SER A 77 21.61 34.65 -8.54
N LYS A 78 20.31 34.89 -8.75
CA LYS A 78 19.79 35.55 -9.94
C LYS A 78 18.53 36.36 -9.67
N LEU A 79 18.52 37.58 -10.19
CA LEU A 79 17.36 38.47 -10.21
C LEU A 79 17.30 39.17 -11.57
N SER A 80 16.28 38.89 -12.37
CA SER A 80 16.14 39.46 -13.72
C SER A 80 14.68 39.65 -14.13
N ILE A 81 14.48 40.54 -15.12
CA ILE A 81 13.18 40.79 -15.74
C ILE A 81 13.29 40.71 -17.26
N ASP A 82 12.22 40.27 -17.92
CA ASP A 82 12.19 40.12 -19.38
C ASP A 82 10.94 40.77 -20.01
N PRO A 83 11.12 41.75 -20.91
CA PRO A 83 10.02 42.39 -21.66
C PRO A 83 9.28 41.45 -22.61
N ILE A 84 9.94 40.42 -23.16
CA ILE A 84 9.32 39.57 -24.20
C ILE A 84 8.09 38.85 -23.66
N ASN A 85 8.23 38.19 -22.51
CA ASN A 85 7.15 37.42 -21.89
C ASN A 85 6.59 38.09 -20.62
N ARG A 86 7.08 39.29 -20.28
CA ARG A 86 6.82 40.01 -19.03
C ARG A 86 7.19 39.19 -17.80
N LEU A 87 8.34 38.54 -17.83
CA LEU A 87 8.77 37.66 -16.75
C LEU A 87 9.53 38.43 -15.67
N PHE A 88 9.35 37.98 -14.44
CA PHE A 88 10.24 38.23 -13.33
C PHE A 88 10.82 36.88 -12.91
N ILE A 89 12.15 36.79 -12.82
CA ILE A 89 12.90 35.56 -12.58
C ILE A 89 13.72 35.76 -11.31
N LEU A 90 13.55 34.83 -10.37
CA LEU A 90 14.25 34.81 -9.09
C LEU A 90 14.82 33.41 -8.85
N GLU A 91 16.15 33.32 -8.69
CA GLU A 91 16.84 32.08 -8.37
C GLU A 91 17.76 32.29 -7.16
N GLY A 92 17.75 31.36 -6.23
CA GLY A 92 18.52 31.49 -5.01
C GLY A 92 18.51 30.25 -4.16
N THR A 93 19.02 30.39 -2.95
CA THR A 93 19.14 29.33 -1.96
C THR A 93 18.38 29.74 -0.71
N ALA A 94 17.54 28.84 -0.20
CA ALA A 94 16.75 29.05 0.99
C ALA A 94 17.09 28.00 2.06
N GLU A 95 17.19 28.43 3.31
CA GLU A 95 17.41 27.53 4.43
C GLU A 95 16.09 27.00 5.01
N LEU A 96 16.13 25.80 5.59
CA LEU A 96 15.04 25.30 6.41
C LEU A 96 15.11 25.94 7.81
N PRO A 97 13.96 26.27 8.43
CA PRO A 97 13.97 26.88 9.76
C PRO A 97 14.63 25.97 10.81
N ALA A 98 15.49 26.55 11.66
CA ALA A 98 16.28 25.81 12.65
C ALA A 98 15.44 25.01 13.66
N TYR A 99 14.21 25.42 13.98
CA TYR A 99 13.32 24.67 14.87
C TYR A 99 12.74 23.41 14.19
N VAL A 100 12.38 23.51 12.91
CA VAL A 100 11.96 22.36 12.10
C VAL A 100 13.12 21.37 12.03
N MET A 101 14.34 21.89 11.87
CA MET A 101 15.56 21.09 11.88
C MET A 101 15.85 20.47 13.25
N SER A 102 15.73 21.22 14.35
CA SER A 102 15.87 20.70 15.73
C SER A 102 14.88 19.55 16.00
N ASP A 103 13.61 19.74 15.65
CA ASP A 103 12.61 18.69 15.83
C ASP A 103 12.90 17.51 14.91
N MET A 104 13.38 17.76 13.69
CA MET A 104 13.84 16.72 12.78
C MET A 104 15.10 16.01 13.27
N ASP A 105 16.06 16.69 13.88
CA ASP A 105 17.31 16.16 14.43
C ASP A 105 17.02 15.35 15.70
N ASN A 106 16.07 15.80 16.52
CA ASN A 106 15.50 15.05 17.65
C ASN A 106 14.75 13.81 17.18
N ILE A 107 13.90 13.94 16.15
CA ILE A 107 13.19 12.82 15.55
C ILE A 107 14.19 11.86 14.90
N THR A 108 15.29 12.34 14.32
CA THR A 108 16.26 11.52 13.55
C THR A 108 17.43 10.99 14.37
N GLY A 109 17.64 11.46 15.60
CA GLY A 109 18.72 11.01 16.49
C GLY A 109 20.13 11.41 16.03
N HIS A 110 20.24 12.41 15.13
CA HIS A 110 21.52 12.83 14.54
C HIS A 110 21.68 14.35 14.57
N GLU A 111 22.80 14.83 15.11
CA GLU A 111 23.09 16.26 15.27
C GLU A 111 23.50 16.99 13.97
N ASN A 112 23.58 16.35 12.80
CA ASN A 112 24.23 16.96 11.61
C ASN A 112 23.84 16.43 10.21
N SER A 113 22.65 15.88 9.98
CA SER A 113 22.47 14.99 8.81
C SER A 113 21.85 15.57 7.52
N LEU A 114 21.66 16.90 7.38
CA LEU A 114 21.05 17.46 6.16
C LEU A 114 21.66 18.69 5.50
N PRO A 115 21.51 18.83 4.16
CA PRO A 115 21.69 20.12 3.52
C PRO A 115 20.66 21.07 4.11
N MET A 116 21.17 22.02 4.89
CA MET A 116 20.42 23.12 5.50
C MET A 116 19.80 24.04 4.45
N GLU A 117 20.17 23.85 3.18
CA GLU A 117 19.94 24.75 2.06
C GLU A 117 19.23 24.04 0.89
N HIS A 118 18.25 24.72 0.31
CA HIS A 118 17.52 24.29 -0.87
C HIS A 118 17.57 25.37 -1.94
N ARG A 119 18.06 25.00 -3.12
CA ARG A 119 17.98 25.85 -4.30
C ARG A 119 16.54 25.97 -4.77
N PHE A 120 16.10 27.18 -5.04
CA PHE A 120 14.80 27.46 -5.63
C PHE A 120 14.96 28.29 -6.90
N ASN A 121 14.06 28.05 -7.85
CA ASN A 121 13.84 28.93 -8.99
C ASN A 121 12.34 29.19 -9.10
N ILE A 122 11.97 30.46 -9.04
CA ILE A 122 10.61 30.91 -9.26
C ILE A 122 10.59 31.96 -10.35
N SER A 123 9.78 31.71 -11.38
CA SER A 123 9.54 32.66 -12.46
C SER A 123 8.05 32.91 -12.59
N PHE A 124 7.66 34.17 -12.72
CA PHE A 124 6.27 34.57 -12.86
C PHE A 124 6.07 35.67 -13.89
N LYS A 125 4.94 35.59 -14.60
CA LYS A 125 4.50 36.64 -15.52
C LYS A 125 3.84 37.76 -14.73
N LEU A 126 4.27 38.97 -15.03
CA LEU A 126 3.63 40.21 -14.62
C LEU A 126 2.34 40.44 -15.43
N PRO A 127 1.33 41.10 -14.84
CA PRO A 127 0.04 41.30 -15.48
C PRO A 127 0.19 42.12 -16.77
N SER A 128 -0.55 41.73 -17.82
CA SER A 128 -0.64 42.58 -19.01
C SER A 128 -1.28 43.93 -18.64
N THR A 129 -0.79 45.02 -19.25
CA THR A 129 -1.35 46.38 -19.09
C THR A 129 -2.87 46.41 -19.23
N LYS A 130 -3.42 45.72 -20.24
CA LYS A 130 -4.88 45.62 -20.44
C LYS A 130 -5.61 44.97 -19.25
N LYS A 131 -5.08 43.88 -18.68
CA LYS A 131 -5.68 43.21 -17.51
C LYS A 131 -5.55 44.06 -16.24
N LEU A 132 -4.39 44.68 -16.03
CA LEU A 132 -4.14 45.52 -14.86
C LEU A 132 -5.03 46.77 -14.88
N ALA A 133 -5.12 47.47 -16.02
CA ALA A 133 -5.97 48.65 -16.18
C ALA A 133 -7.48 48.35 -16.05
N LEU A 134 -7.93 47.14 -16.39
CA LEU A 134 -9.34 46.75 -16.32
C LEU A 134 -9.76 46.20 -14.96
N THR A 135 -8.81 45.88 -14.06
CA THR A 135 -9.09 45.27 -12.76
C THR A 135 -8.46 46.08 -11.63
N ARG A 136 -8.91 45.88 -10.37
CA ARG A 136 -8.20 46.41 -9.19
C ARG A 136 -7.23 45.38 -8.60
N TYR A 137 -6.95 44.32 -9.35
CA TYR A 137 -6.13 43.20 -8.92
C TYR A 137 -4.81 43.24 -9.65
N PHE A 138 -3.72 43.20 -8.90
CA PHE A 138 -2.44 42.82 -9.44
C PHE A 138 -2.38 41.30 -9.48
N GLN A 139 -2.32 40.73 -10.68
CA GLN A 139 -2.33 39.30 -10.89
C GLN A 139 -1.01 38.83 -11.49
N ILE A 140 -0.32 37.95 -10.77
CA ILE A 140 0.85 37.23 -11.28
C ILE A 140 0.46 35.81 -11.68
N GLU A 141 1.12 35.29 -12.72
CA GLU A 141 0.99 33.90 -13.16
C GLU A 141 2.34 33.21 -13.02
N ILE A 142 2.44 32.21 -12.14
CA ILE A 142 3.64 31.40 -11.98
C ILE A 142 3.83 30.56 -13.25
N VAL A 143 5.01 30.69 -13.85
CA VAL A 143 5.41 29.95 -15.06
C VAL A 143 6.55 28.97 -14.82
N GLU A 144 7.28 29.15 -13.72
CA GLU A 144 8.24 28.17 -13.21
C GLU A 144 8.21 28.20 -11.68
N PHE A 145 8.24 27.00 -11.10
CA PHE A 145 8.47 26.83 -9.67
C PHE A 145 9.26 25.54 -9.50
N LYS A 146 10.57 25.65 -9.28
CA LYS A 146 11.49 24.55 -9.03
C LYS A 146 12.08 24.62 -7.63
N LEU A 147 12.21 23.46 -6.98
CA LEU A 147 12.96 23.28 -5.73
C LEU A 147 13.93 22.10 -5.91
N GLY A 148 15.22 22.31 -5.67
CA GLY A 148 16.29 21.31 -5.87
C GLY A 148 16.24 20.62 -7.23
N GLY A 149 16.07 21.41 -8.30
CA GLY A 149 15.97 20.93 -9.69
C GLY A 149 14.63 20.30 -10.09
N HIS A 150 13.69 20.10 -9.16
CA HIS A 150 12.38 19.50 -9.46
C HIS A 150 11.29 20.55 -9.70
N SER A 151 10.55 20.45 -10.81
CA SER A 151 9.48 21.40 -11.16
C SER A 151 8.12 21.02 -10.54
N TYR A 152 7.59 21.91 -9.71
CA TYR A 152 6.28 21.81 -9.05
C TYR A 152 5.16 22.59 -9.77
N LEU A 153 5.43 23.18 -10.93
CA LEU A 153 4.47 24.01 -11.67
C LEU A 153 3.11 23.31 -11.92
N LYS A 154 3.12 22.00 -12.23
CA LYS A 154 1.89 21.22 -12.46
C LYS A 154 1.04 21.05 -11.20
N ALA A 155 1.68 21.03 -10.04
CA ALA A 155 1.04 20.90 -8.73
C ALA A 155 0.73 22.26 -8.08
N PHE A 156 1.08 23.39 -8.73
CA PHE A 156 1.05 24.70 -8.11
C PHE A 156 -0.36 25.11 -7.65
N ASN A 157 -1.41 24.71 -8.37
CA ASN A 157 -2.79 24.93 -7.93
C ASN A 157 -3.07 24.26 -6.57
N ARG A 158 -2.57 23.04 -6.35
CA ARG A 158 -2.72 22.29 -5.09
C ARG A 158 -1.86 22.87 -3.99
N ILE A 159 -0.62 23.25 -4.31
CA ILE A 159 0.27 23.97 -3.39
C ILE A 159 -0.38 25.29 -2.97
N SER A 160 -1.06 25.98 -3.88
CA SER A 160 -1.76 27.24 -3.60
C SER A 160 -2.97 27.04 -2.69
N GLN A 161 -3.77 26.00 -2.93
CA GLN A 161 -4.87 25.60 -2.04
C GLN A 161 -4.36 25.25 -0.64
N PHE A 162 -3.26 24.49 -0.58
CA PHE A 162 -2.59 24.15 0.66
C PHE A 162 -2.09 25.40 1.40
N ALA A 163 -1.34 26.27 0.71
CA ALA A 163 -0.86 27.52 1.29
C ALA A 163 -2.02 28.41 1.80
N THR A 164 -3.13 28.49 1.06
CA THR A 164 -4.30 29.26 1.48
C THR A 164 -4.89 28.73 2.79
N GLY A 165 -5.00 27.41 2.95
CA GLY A 165 -5.51 26.80 4.19
C GLY A 165 -4.61 27.07 5.40
N LEU A 166 -3.28 26.99 5.23
CA LEU A 166 -2.34 27.38 6.29
C LEU A 166 -2.48 28.87 6.67
N LEU A 167 -2.56 29.76 5.67
CA LEU A 167 -2.68 31.20 5.89
C LEU A 167 -3.99 31.60 6.59
N LEU A 168 -5.05 30.79 6.43
CA LEU A 168 -6.33 30.98 7.11
C LEU A 168 -6.33 30.47 8.56
N ASN A 169 -5.40 29.60 8.95
CA ASN A 169 -5.26 29.14 10.33
C ASN A 169 -4.51 30.21 11.15
N THR A 170 -5.27 31.04 11.87
CA THR A 170 -4.71 32.11 12.71
C THR A 170 -3.83 31.61 13.84
N SER A 171 -4.08 30.42 14.39
CA SER A 171 -3.23 29.84 15.44
C SER A 171 -1.86 29.46 14.90
N PHE A 172 -1.84 28.77 13.75
CA PHE A 172 -0.61 28.46 13.02
C PHE A 172 0.14 29.73 12.58
N MET A 173 -0.58 30.73 12.04
CA MET A 173 0.03 31.98 11.60
C MET A 173 0.56 32.83 12.76
N ASN A 174 -0.11 32.83 13.91
CA ASN A 174 0.39 33.49 15.13
C ASN A 174 1.70 32.84 15.60
N TYR A 175 1.78 31.51 15.55
CA TYR A 175 3.01 30.77 15.84
C TYR A 175 4.13 31.12 14.83
N MET A 176 3.85 31.04 13.53
CA MET A 176 4.85 31.32 12.47
C MET A 176 5.34 32.77 12.42
N LEU A 177 4.59 33.71 13.00
CA LEU A 177 4.90 35.14 13.05
C LEU A 177 5.36 35.60 14.44
N ASP A 178 5.52 34.67 15.40
CA ASP A 178 5.87 34.97 16.79
C ASP A 178 4.99 36.06 17.43
N VAL A 179 3.68 36.00 17.15
CA VAL A 179 2.72 36.99 17.68
C VAL A 179 2.56 36.77 19.19
N LYS A 180 2.96 37.79 19.96
CA LYS A 180 2.82 37.82 21.42
C LYS A 180 1.37 37.55 21.83
N PRO A 181 1.11 36.80 22.93
CA PRO A 181 -0.24 36.46 23.38
C PRO A 181 -1.19 37.67 23.49
N GLU A 182 -0.69 38.79 24.01
CA GLU A 182 -1.41 40.06 24.19
C GLU A 182 -1.92 40.68 22.87
N MET A 183 -1.22 40.42 21.76
CA MET A 183 -1.55 40.96 20.44
C MET A 183 -2.47 40.03 19.65
N ARG A 184 -2.77 38.82 20.13
CA ARG A 184 -3.50 37.80 19.36
C ARG A 184 -4.95 38.20 19.06
N THR A 185 -5.56 39.05 19.90
CA THR A 185 -6.94 39.55 19.75
C THR A 185 -7.01 41.01 19.29
N SER A 186 -5.87 41.66 19.05
CA SER A 186 -5.82 43.05 18.56
C SER A 186 -6.15 43.13 17.06
N GLU A 187 -6.71 44.26 16.62
CA GLU A 187 -6.85 44.58 15.18
C GLU A 187 -5.48 44.68 14.47
N ASP A 188 -4.41 44.89 15.23
CA ASP A 188 -3.01 44.89 14.75
C ASP A 188 -2.44 43.47 14.54
N ASN A 189 -3.21 42.42 14.82
CA ASN A 189 -2.77 41.04 14.58
C ASN A 189 -2.62 40.78 13.07
N VAL A 190 -1.37 40.69 12.60
CA VAL A 190 -1.02 40.39 11.21
C VAL A 190 -1.64 39.08 10.71
N ALA A 191 -1.75 38.05 11.55
CA ALA A 191 -2.39 36.78 11.18
C ALA A 191 -3.89 36.98 10.92
N LEU A 192 -4.57 37.78 11.74
CA LEU A 192 -5.98 38.13 11.55
C LEU A 192 -6.18 38.96 10.28
N GLN A 193 -5.29 39.93 10.02
CA GLN A 193 -5.32 40.73 8.80
C GLN A 193 -5.13 39.90 7.53
N ILE A 194 -4.22 38.92 7.54
CA ILE A 194 -4.01 37.98 6.42
C ILE A 194 -5.27 37.15 6.17
N LYS A 195 -5.87 36.60 7.24
CA LYS A 195 -7.13 35.87 7.16
C LYS A 195 -8.23 36.73 6.55
N GLU A 196 -8.42 37.95 7.05
CA GLU A 196 -9.40 38.89 6.50
C GLU A 196 -9.13 39.24 5.04
N MET A 197 -7.87 39.41 4.65
CA MET A 197 -7.50 39.66 3.26
C MET A 197 -7.92 38.51 2.34
N ILE A 198 -7.78 37.25 2.77
CA ILE A 198 -8.21 36.10 1.98
C ILE A 198 -9.76 36.03 1.94
N GLU A 199 -10.42 36.13 3.09
CA GLU A 199 -11.88 36.02 3.22
C GLU A 199 -12.64 37.15 2.49
N LYS A 200 -12.15 38.40 2.59
CA LYS A 200 -12.70 39.57 1.87
C LYS A 200 -12.25 39.61 0.39
N LYS A 201 -11.64 38.54 -0.13
CA LYS A 201 -11.15 38.40 -1.50
C LYS A 201 -10.11 39.47 -1.89
N GLY A 202 -9.42 40.04 -0.91
CA GLY A 202 -8.26 40.92 -1.09
C GLY A 202 -7.03 40.15 -1.57
N LEU A 203 -6.85 38.91 -1.15
CA LEU A 203 -5.86 37.97 -1.70
C LEU A 203 -6.59 36.76 -2.29
N ARG A 204 -6.21 36.34 -3.51
CA ARG A 204 -6.85 35.24 -4.25
C ARG A 204 -5.81 34.32 -4.85
N PHE A 205 -6.07 33.03 -4.74
CA PHE A 205 -5.28 31.96 -5.33
C PHE A 205 -6.15 31.21 -6.33
N ARG A 206 -5.72 31.09 -7.59
CA ARG A 206 -6.47 30.37 -8.62
C ARG A 206 -5.53 29.75 -9.65
N GLY A 207 -5.46 28.41 -9.70
CA GLY A 207 -4.57 27.74 -10.64
C GLY A 207 -3.12 28.14 -10.39
N ASN A 208 -2.44 28.61 -11.43
CA ASN A 208 -1.08 29.14 -11.33
C ASN A 208 -1.04 30.65 -11.03
N THR A 209 -2.18 31.25 -10.68
CA THR A 209 -2.29 32.69 -10.52
C THR A 209 -2.51 33.09 -9.07
N ILE A 210 -1.78 34.13 -8.67
CA ILE A 210 -1.94 34.83 -7.40
C ILE A 210 -2.43 36.22 -7.75
N ALA A 211 -3.51 36.66 -7.13
CA ALA A 211 -4.05 38.00 -7.33
C ALA A 211 -4.25 38.71 -5.99
N PHE A 212 -3.73 39.93 -5.88
CA PHE A 212 -3.92 40.78 -4.72
C PHE A 212 -4.61 42.08 -5.12
N LYS A 213 -5.57 42.51 -4.31
CA LYS A 213 -6.30 43.75 -4.51
C LYS A 213 -5.39 44.89 -4.09
N LEU A 214 -5.07 45.77 -5.02
CA LEU A 214 -4.35 47.00 -4.72
C LEU A 214 -5.33 47.96 -4.05
N ASP A 215 -5.07 48.29 -2.78
CA ASP A 215 -5.87 49.23 -2.00
C ASP A 215 -4.94 50.24 -1.32
N ILE A 216 -4.89 51.43 -1.89
CA ILE A 216 -3.96 52.51 -1.49
C ILE A 216 -4.31 53.01 -0.08
N SER A 217 -5.58 52.88 0.33
CA SER A 217 -6.03 53.20 1.68
C SER A 217 -5.44 52.30 2.76
N LYS A 218 -4.85 51.16 2.37
CA LYS A 218 -4.22 50.20 3.29
C LYS A 218 -2.69 50.30 3.31
N ILE A 219 -2.10 51.25 2.58
CA ILE A 219 -0.65 51.45 2.53
C ILE A 219 -0.33 52.66 3.41
N PRO A 220 0.34 52.49 4.57
CA PRO A 220 0.51 53.57 5.57
C PRO A 220 1.18 54.84 5.05
N SER A 221 2.04 54.75 4.03
CA SER A 221 2.68 55.90 3.39
C SER A 221 1.77 56.64 2.40
N LEU A 222 0.64 56.05 2.04
CA LEU A 222 -0.28 56.55 1.01
C LEU A 222 -1.71 56.81 1.52
N THR A 223 -2.00 56.47 2.76
CA THR A 223 -3.29 56.66 3.43
C THR A 223 -3.79 58.11 3.34
N THR A 224 -2.89 59.09 3.42
CA THR A 224 -3.21 60.52 3.32
C THR A 224 -3.72 60.89 1.92
N TYR A 225 -3.26 60.21 0.88
CA TYR A 225 -3.68 60.42 -0.51
C TYR A 225 -4.95 59.63 -0.87
N ALA A 226 -5.27 58.57 -0.12
CA ALA A 226 -6.42 57.72 -0.38
C ALA A 226 -7.77 58.47 -0.37
N LYS A 227 -7.87 59.57 0.40
CA LYS A 227 -9.06 60.45 0.42
C LYS A 227 -9.26 61.27 -0.87
N TRP A 228 -8.19 61.56 -1.61
CA TRP A 228 -8.20 62.39 -2.82
C TRP A 228 -8.12 61.57 -4.12
N LEU A 229 -7.76 60.29 -4.00
CA LEU A 229 -7.47 59.36 -5.09
C LEU A 229 -8.36 58.10 -5.01
N GLU A 230 -9.63 58.23 -4.63
CA GLU A 230 -10.56 57.09 -4.40
C GLU A 230 -10.67 56.10 -5.59
N ASP A 231 -10.38 56.55 -6.81
CA ASP A 231 -10.40 55.71 -8.02
C ASP A 231 -9.02 55.62 -8.73
N PHE A 232 -7.92 55.84 -8.01
CA PHE A 232 -6.58 55.60 -8.56
C PHE A 232 -6.37 54.11 -8.86
N ARG A 233 -5.86 53.84 -10.06
CA ARG A 233 -5.56 52.49 -10.53
C ARG A 233 -4.14 52.43 -11.05
N LEU A 234 -3.47 51.34 -10.73
CA LEU A 234 -2.26 50.97 -11.44
C LEU A 234 -2.67 50.55 -12.86
N TRP A 235 -2.13 51.22 -13.88
CA TRP A 235 -2.44 50.97 -15.29
C TRP A 235 -1.39 50.06 -15.93
N GLN A 236 -0.11 50.27 -15.59
CA GLN A 236 1.01 49.48 -16.08
C GLN A 236 1.97 49.11 -14.95
N PHE A 237 2.35 47.83 -14.93
CA PHE A 237 3.48 47.33 -14.16
C PHE A 237 4.11 46.22 -15.00
N SER A 238 5.08 46.59 -15.83
CA SER A 238 5.68 45.66 -16.78
C SER A 238 7.13 46.01 -17.08
N PRO A 239 7.95 45.00 -17.41
CA PRO A 239 9.29 45.24 -17.92
C PRO A 239 9.19 45.84 -19.33
N VAL A 240 10.02 46.83 -19.61
CA VAL A 240 10.11 47.54 -20.91
C VAL A 240 11.58 47.73 -21.27
N LEU A 241 11.87 47.97 -22.55
CA LEU A 241 13.18 48.45 -22.94
C LEU A 241 13.29 49.95 -22.65
N PHE A 242 14.51 50.37 -22.27
CA PHE A 242 14.84 51.79 -22.23
C PHE A 242 14.85 52.32 -23.67
N LEU A 243 14.21 53.47 -23.89
CA LEU A 243 14.07 54.03 -25.24
C LEU A 243 15.45 54.27 -25.86
N GLY A 244 15.67 53.77 -27.07
CA GLY A 244 16.94 53.90 -27.79
C GLY A 244 18.02 52.87 -27.40
N THR A 245 17.68 51.86 -26.61
CA THR A 245 18.60 50.78 -26.20
C THR A 245 18.10 49.43 -26.71
N ASN A 246 19.01 48.47 -26.90
CA ASN A 246 18.69 47.14 -27.42
C ASN A 246 18.72 46.04 -26.35
N ASP A 247 19.17 46.35 -25.13
CA ASP A 247 19.47 45.38 -24.07
C ASP A 247 19.15 45.89 -22.65
N LEU A 248 19.07 47.21 -22.43
CA LEU A 248 18.78 47.79 -21.12
C LEU A 248 17.29 47.69 -20.78
N VAL A 249 16.98 46.85 -19.80
CA VAL A 249 15.62 46.63 -19.31
C VAL A 249 15.32 47.53 -18.11
N ALA A 250 14.10 48.08 -18.08
CA ALA A 250 13.57 48.86 -16.98
C ALA A 250 12.20 48.33 -16.54
N LEU A 251 11.83 48.60 -15.30
CA LEU A 251 10.49 48.36 -14.79
C LEU A 251 9.63 49.62 -14.95
N LYS A 252 8.58 49.54 -15.76
CA LYS A 252 7.64 50.64 -15.99
C LYS A 252 6.47 50.54 -15.03
N VAL A 253 6.25 51.61 -14.26
CA VAL A 253 5.11 51.75 -13.33
C VAL A 253 4.30 52.97 -13.76
N GLN A 254 3.04 52.75 -14.17
CA GLN A 254 2.13 53.83 -14.52
C GLN A 254 0.80 53.67 -13.79
N GLY A 255 0.25 54.77 -13.28
CA GLY A 255 -1.05 54.80 -12.63
C GLY A 255 -1.77 56.12 -12.81
N GLY A 256 -3.09 56.12 -12.68
CA GLY A 256 -3.91 57.31 -12.85
C GLY A 256 -5.33 57.10 -12.32
N SER A 257 -6.14 58.17 -12.32
CA SER A 257 -7.52 58.12 -11.86
C SER A 257 -8.41 57.46 -12.93
N GLY A 258 -9.18 56.44 -12.55
CA GLY A 258 -10.07 55.72 -13.46
C GLY A 258 -9.34 54.77 -14.42
N LYS A 259 -9.97 54.45 -15.56
CA LYS A 259 -9.41 53.56 -16.60
C LYS A 259 -8.70 54.40 -17.68
N PRO A 260 -7.56 53.95 -18.23
CA PRO A 260 -6.88 54.65 -19.31
C PRO A 260 -7.69 54.61 -20.61
N SER A 261 -7.46 55.58 -21.50
CA SER A 261 -8.15 55.65 -22.79
C SER A 261 -7.77 54.49 -23.73
N LYS A 262 -8.63 54.21 -24.71
CA LYS A 262 -8.32 53.22 -25.77
C LYS A 262 -7.06 53.59 -26.56
N LYS A 263 -6.81 54.89 -26.75
CA LYS A 263 -5.63 55.42 -27.46
C LYS A 263 -4.35 55.14 -26.65
N TRP A 264 -4.40 55.37 -25.35
CA TRP A 264 -3.29 55.04 -24.46
C TRP A 264 -2.98 53.53 -24.49
N LEU A 265 -4.00 52.66 -24.39
CA LEU A 265 -3.82 51.21 -24.46
C LEU A 265 -3.21 50.75 -25.79
N ALA A 266 -3.60 51.38 -26.91
CA ALA A 266 -3.03 51.08 -28.23
C ALA A 266 -1.56 51.52 -28.34
N ASN A 267 -1.19 52.66 -27.75
CA ASN A 267 0.19 53.15 -27.76
C ASN A 267 1.12 52.27 -26.92
N VAL A 268 0.65 51.82 -25.74
CA VAL A 268 1.42 50.88 -24.91
C VAL A 268 1.58 49.53 -25.62
N ALA A 269 0.52 49.01 -26.25
CA ALA A 269 0.59 47.77 -27.00
C ALA A 269 1.61 47.85 -28.17
N LYS A 270 1.62 48.95 -28.93
CA LYS A 270 2.61 49.17 -29.99
C LYS A 270 4.04 49.24 -29.46
N ARG A 271 4.25 49.88 -28.30
CA ARG A 271 5.56 49.91 -27.64
C ARG A 271 5.98 48.51 -27.21
N ASP A 272 5.10 47.77 -26.53
CA ASP A 272 5.37 46.40 -26.09
C ASP A 272 5.76 45.49 -27.28
N GLU A 273 5.09 45.62 -28.43
CA GLU A 273 5.41 44.89 -29.67
C GLU A 273 6.78 45.30 -30.25
N GLY A 274 7.10 46.59 -30.25
CA GLY A 274 8.41 47.10 -30.70
C GLY A 274 9.57 46.64 -29.82
N ASP A 275 9.40 46.70 -28.50
CA ASP A 275 10.38 46.21 -27.51
C ASP A 275 10.59 44.69 -27.67
N GLN A 276 9.51 43.94 -27.90
CA GLN A 276 9.55 42.50 -28.15
C GLN A 276 10.32 42.13 -29.41
N SER A 277 10.08 42.84 -30.53
CA SER A 277 10.78 42.57 -31.79
C SER A 277 12.28 42.84 -31.64
N SER A 278 12.62 44.02 -31.11
CA SER A 278 14.02 44.45 -30.95
C SER A 278 14.83 43.46 -30.10
N LEU A 279 14.25 42.97 -29.00
CA LEU A 279 14.91 41.96 -28.16
C LEU A 279 15.03 40.59 -28.83
N LYS A 280 14.03 40.16 -29.62
CA LYS A 280 14.12 38.89 -30.36
C LYS A 280 15.23 38.94 -31.39
N ASP A 281 15.31 40.05 -32.12
CA ASP A 281 16.35 40.27 -33.14
C ASP A 281 17.74 40.31 -32.50
N ALA A 282 17.89 41.03 -31.38
CA ALA A 282 19.14 41.06 -30.61
C ALA A 282 19.57 39.70 -30.04
N ARG A 283 18.61 38.78 -29.82
CA ARG A 283 18.85 37.45 -29.23
C ARG A 283 18.89 36.31 -30.25
N GLU A 284 18.70 36.58 -31.54
CA GLU A 284 18.52 35.55 -32.57
C GLU A 284 19.75 34.61 -32.70
N GLU A 285 20.96 35.18 -32.64
CA GLU A 285 22.20 34.40 -32.64
C GLU A 285 22.29 33.48 -31.41
N PHE A 286 21.91 33.98 -30.23
CA PHE A 286 21.89 33.19 -29.00
C PHE A 286 20.84 32.09 -29.04
N TYR A 287 19.67 32.32 -29.64
CA TYR A 287 18.68 31.26 -29.83
C TYR A 287 19.22 30.14 -30.71
N ASN A 288 19.90 30.48 -31.81
CA ASN A 288 20.45 29.47 -32.71
C ASN A 288 21.59 28.69 -32.05
N LYS A 289 22.50 29.38 -31.34
CA LYS A 289 23.62 28.75 -30.62
C LYS A 289 23.16 27.83 -29.49
N TYR A 290 22.26 28.30 -28.62
CA TYR A 290 21.89 27.59 -27.39
C TYR A 290 20.69 26.64 -27.55
N SER A 291 20.09 26.55 -28.74
CA SER A 291 19.07 25.54 -29.04
C SER A 291 19.62 24.27 -29.71
N ASP A 292 20.92 24.22 -30.02
CA ASP A 292 21.55 23.03 -30.59
C ASP A 292 21.68 21.91 -29.53
N ILE A 293 20.70 21.01 -29.57
CA ILE A 293 20.64 19.85 -28.69
C ILE A 293 21.78 18.87 -28.96
N SER A 294 22.32 18.81 -30.18
CA SER A 294 23.39 17.87 -30.53
C SER A 294 24.68 18.23 -29.81
N VAL A 295 25.03 19.52 -29.82
CA VAL A 295 26.19 20.06 -29.07
C VAL A 295 26.00 19.86 -27.57
N PHE A 296 24.83 20.21 -27.04
CA PHE A 296 24.50 19.99 -25.62
C PHE A 296 24.65 18.52 -25.22
N MET A 297 24.12 17.59 -26.03
CA MET A 297 24.18 16.16 -25.72
C MET A 297 25.58 15.58 -25.86
N GLN A 298 26.41 16.09 -26.77
CA GLN A 298 27.82 15.69 -26.85
C GLN A 298 28.55 16.01 -25.55
N GLU A 299 28.39 17.24 -25.03
CA GLU A 299 28.97 17.64 -23.74
C GLU A 299 28.47 16.75 -22.59
N MET A 300 27.19 16.43 -22.56
CA MET A 300 26.60 15.57 -21.52
C MET A 300 27.06 14.11 -21.63
N ASP A 301 27.25 13.59 -22.85
CA ASP A 301 27.75 12.24 -23.10
C ASP A 301 29.25 12.12 -22.71
N GLU A 302 30.05 13.16 -22.97
CA GLU A 302 31.45 13.28 -22.50
C GLU A 302 31.52 13.34 -20.97
N PHE A 303 30.72 14.20 -20.34
CA PHE A 303 30.63 14.32 -18.88
C PHE A 303 30.18 13.01 -18.23
N SER A 304 29.14 12.36 -18.78
CA SER A 304 28.65 11.05 -18.35
C SER A 304 29.76 9.98 -18.44
N SER A 305 30.53 9.97 -19.53
CA SER A 305 31.64 9.03 -19.71
C SER A 305 32.75 9.25 -18.68
N ALA A 306 33.14 10.50 -18.42
CA ALA A 306 34.12 10.85 -17.39
C ALA A 306 33.65 10.41 -15.99
N MET A 307 32.38 10.68 -15.65
CA MET A 307 31.79 10.28 -14.38
C MET A 307 31.72 8.75 -14.21
N LYS A 308 31.41 8.01 -15.28
CA LYS A 308 31.40 6.53 -15.27
C LYS A 308 32.78 5.97 -14.91
N VAL A 309 33.85 6.54 -15.46
CA VAL A 309 35.23 6.17 -15.16
C VAL A 309 35.59 6.56 -13.72
N GLN A 310 35.32 7.80 -13.32
CA GLN A 310 35.60 8.29 -11.97
C GLN A 310 34.93 7.45 -10.88
N LEU A 311 33.69 7.00 -11.10
CA LEU A 311 32.95 6.15 -10.17
C LEU A 311 33.29 4.66 -10.33
N MET A 312 34.20 4.27 -11.22
CA MET A 312 34.61 2.87 -11.48
C MET A 312 33.39 1.96 -11.73
N LEU A 313 32.54 2.34 -12.68
CA LEU A 313 31.31 1.63 -13.07
C LEU A 313 31.55 0.73 -14.30
N GLU A 314 32.48 -0.23 -14.17
CA GLU A 314 32.92 -1.10 -15.29
C GLU A 314 32.09 -2.40 -15.39
N GLU A 315 31.71 -2.98 -14.24
CA GLU A 315 30.88 -4.19 -14.17
C GLU A 315 29.47 -3.84 -13.69
N LEU A 316 28.53 -3.79 -14.63
CA LEU A 316 27.14 -3.45 -14.37
C LEU A 316 26.22 -4.61 -14.74
N ASP A 317 25.24 -4.91 -13.89
CA ASP A 317 24.17 -5.84 -14.25
C ASP A 317 23.28 -5.19 -15.33
N ILE A 318 22.54 -5.98 -16.13
CA ILE A 318 21.66 -5.50 -17.22
C ILE A 318 20.71 -4.39 -16.73
N ARG A 319 20.23 -4.48 -15.49
CA ARG A 319 19.38 -3.46 -14.85
C ARG A 319 20.04 -2.10 -14.74
N ASP A 320 21.32 -2.07 -14.36
CA ASP A 320 22.08 -0.83 -14.18
C ASP A 320 22.45 -0.23 -15.56
N ILE A 321 22.71 -1.09 -16.56
CA ILE A 321 22.88 -0.68 -17.96
C ILE A 321 21.60 -0.03 -18.50
N ASN A 322 20.43 -0.65 -18.25
CA ASN A 322 19.15 -0.09 -18.65
C ASN A 322 18.88 1.25 -17.95
N GLN A 323 19.25 1.40 -16.68
CA GLN A 323 19.15 2.68 -15.97
C GLN A 323 20.06 3.76 -16.58
N LEU A 324 21.30 3.41 -16.96
CA LEU A 324 22.20 4.34 -17.67
C LEU A 324 21.68 4.72 -19.06
N SER A 325 21.09 3.79 -19.81
CA SER A 325 20.53 4.12 -21.14
C SER A 325 19.37 5.13 -21.06
N LYS A 326 18.58 5.08 -19.97
CA LYS A 326 17.50 6.03 -19.70
C LYS A 326 18.01 7.42 -19.34
N LEU A 327 19.22 7.54 -18.79
CA LEU A 327 19.84 8.81 -18.41
C LEU A 327 19.98 9.74 -19.62
N ARG A 328 20.55 9.24 -20.72
CA ARG A 328 20.74 10.00 -21.96
C ARG A 328 19.41 10.50 -22.53
N ARG A 329 18.45 9.59 -22.71
CA ARG A 329 17.11 9.92 -23.26
C ARG A 329 16.37 10.95 -22.39
N THR A 330 16.46 10.83 -21.08
CA THR A 330 15.80 11.75 -20.14
C THR A 330 16.44 13.14 -20.20
N THR A 331 17.77 13.19 -20.22
CA THR A 331 18.56 14.43 -20.36
C THR A 331 18.22 15.14 -21.66
N GLU A 332 18.20 14.41 -22.78
CA GLU A 332 17.83 14.95 -24.09
C GLU A 332 16.40 15.50 -24.10
N THR A 333 15.44 14.78 -23.51
CA THR A 333 14.04 15.22 -23.44
C THR A 333 13.89 16.51 -22.61
N ARG A 334 14.62 16.62 -21.48
CA ARG A 334 14.64 17.83 -20.65
C ARG A 334 15.27 19.00 -21.40
N ALA A 335 16.37 18.76 -22.11
CA ALA A 335 17.04 19.76 -22.93
C ALA A 335 16.13 20.26 -24.06
N ARG A 336 15.53 19.35 -24.85
CA ARG A 336 14.58 19.70 -25.93
C ARG A 336 13.41 20.55 -25.45
N LYS A 337 12.91 20.30 -24.23
CA LYS A 337 11.81 21.07 -23.63
C LYS A 337 12.24 22.45 -23.14
N SER A 338 13.47 22.57 -22.64
CA SER A 338 13.97 23.80 -22.02
C SER A 338 14.58 24.74 -23.06
N LEU A 339 15.37 24.20 -23.99
CA LEU A 339 16.19 24.94 -24.96
C LEU A 339 15.47 25.11 -26.30
N ASN A 340 14.25 25.65 -26.28
CA ASN A 340 13.50 25.92 -27.50
C ASN A 340 12.73 27.24 -27.41
N LYS A 341 12.48 27.87 -28.57
CA LYS A 341 11.75 29.15 -28.69
C LYS A 341 10.28 29.09 -28.24
N LYS A 342 9.70 27.93 -27.90
CA LYS A 342 8.35 27.83 -27.29
C LYS A 342 8.41 27.96 -25.76
N ASN A 343 9.60 27.79 -25.16
CA ASN A 343 9.80 27.96 -23.72
C ASN A 343 9.96 29.46 -23.40
N ALA A 344 9.13 29.98 -22.50
CA ALA A 344 9.12 31.40 -22.16
C ALA A 344 10.44 31.87 -21.51
N LEU A 345 11.12 30.98 -20.78
CA LEU A 345 12.41 31.27 -20.13
C LEU A 345 13.55 31.29 -21.14
N PHE A 346 13.57 30.35 -22.08
CA PHE A 346 14.56 30.35 -23.16
C PHE A 346 14.41 31.57 -24.07
N LEU A 347 13.17 31.97 -24.37
CA LEU A 347 12.91 33.23 -25.07
C LEU A 347 13.43 34.45 -24.29
N ALA A 348 13.30 34.43 -22.95
CA ALA A 348 13.73 35.52 -22.08
C ALA A 348 15.25 35.61 -21.91
N SER A 349 15.94 34.49 -21.73
CA SER A 349 17.40 34.44 -21.63
C SER A 349 17.93 33.09 -22.13
N PRO A 350 18.40 33.01 -23.38
CA PRO A 350 18.89 31.75 -23.97
C PRO A 350 20.11 31.19 -23.25
N LEU A 351 21.09 32.05 -22.93
CA LEU A 351 22.33 31.67 -22.26
C LEU A 351 22.04 31.11 -20.87
N ASP A 352 21.33 31.87 -20.03
CA ASP A 352 21.08 31.42 -18.66
C ASP A 352 20.22 30.16 -18.63
N THR A 353 19.24 30.05 -19.55
CA THR A 353 18.42 28.83 -19.64
C THR A 353 19.27 27.64 -20.06
N TYR A 354 20.26 27.85 -20.93
CA TYR A 354 21.25 26.84 -21.31
C TYR A 354 22.14 26.43 -20.14
N GLU A 355 22.74 27.39 -19.43
CA GLU A 355 23.59 27.12 -18.26
C GLU A 355 22.81 26.41 -17.15
N ASN A 356 21.59 26.86 -16.87
CA ASN A 356 20.70 26.20 -15.91
C ASN A 356 20.34 24.78 -16.34
N THR A 357 20.04 24.57 -17.63
CA THR A 357 19.74 23.22 -18.14
C THR A 357 20.96 22.32 -18.10
N ASN A 358 22.17 22.85 -18.35
CA ASN A 358 23.43 22.14 -18.28
C ASN A 358 23.73 21.72 -16.83
N ARG A 359 23.64 22.66 -15.88
CA ARG A 359 23.78 22.39 -14.44
C ARG A 359 22.79 21.34 -13.97
N ASP A 360 21.49 21.52 -14.26
CA ASP A 360 20.42 20.56 -13.91
C ASP A 360 20.71 19.16 -14.50
N ALA A 361 21.24 19.07 -15.73
CA ALA A 361 21.60 17.83 -16.39
C ALA A 361 22.82 17.15 -15.74
N ARG A 362 23.89 17.90 -15.47
CA ARG A 362 25.09 17.39 -14.78
C ARG A 362 24.77 16.87 -13.39
N GLU A 363 23.99 17.62 -12.61
CA GLU A 363 23.55 17.19 -11.28
C GLU A 363 22.72 15.90 -11.35
N TYR A 364 21.81 15.81 -12.32
CA TYR A 364 21.03 14.60 -12.56
C TYR A 364 21.91 13.40 -12.95
N ILE A 365 22.94 13.61 -13.78
CA ILE A 365 23.94 12.59 -14.15
C ILE A 365 24.72 12.12 -12.92
N ILE A 366 25.31 13.06 -12.16
CA ILE A 366 26.09 12.75 -10.94
C ILE A 366 25.25 11.95 -9.96
N SER A 367 24.04 12.42 -9.66
CA SER A 367 23.15 11.78 -8.69
C SER A 367 22.73 10.38 -9.15
N THR A 368 22.33 10.23 -10.41
CA THR A 368 21.95 8.94 -10.99
C THR A 368 23.12 7.95 -10.95
N MET A 369 24.32 8.37 -11.34
CA MET A 369 25.50 7.50 -11.33
C MET A 369 25.97 7.16 -9.92
N THR A 370 25.89 8.09 -8.98
CA THR A 370 26.19 7.85 -7.56
C THR A 370 25.21 6.85 -6.96
N SER A 371 23.92 6.98 -7.27
CA SER A 371 22.87 6.02 -6.91
C SER A 371 23.16 4.63 -7.47
N ILE A 372 23.57 4.53 -8.74
CA ILE A 372 24.01 3.27 -9.35
C ILE A 372 25.25 2.71 -8.63
N LYS A 373 26.26 3.53 -8.35
CA LYS A 373 27.47 3.10 -7.63
C LYS A 373 27.16 2.52 -6.25
N ARG A 374 26.32 3.18 -5.47
CA ARG A 374 25.85 2.67 -4.16
C ARG A 374 25.18 1.31 -4.31
N LYS A 375 24.31 1.15 -5.32
CA LYS A 375 23.63 -0.13 -5.61
C LYS A 375 24.63 -1.23 -6.00
N VAL A 376 25.62 -0.93 -6.84
CA VAL A 376 26.67 -1.87 -7.24
C VAL A 376 27.52 -2.29 -6.05
N LEU A 377 27.95 -1.36 -5.20
CA LEU A 377 28.71 -1.66 -3.98
C LEU A 377 27.91 -2.53 -3.01
N LEU A 378 26.63 -2.21 -2.79
CA LEU A 378 25.74 -3.01 -1.96
C LEU A 378 25.53 -4.41 -2.53
N ASN A 379 25.31 -4.54 -3.84
CA ASN A 379 25.17 -5.84 -4.50
C ASN A 379 26.45 -6.66 -4.41
N ARG A 380 27.64 -6.03 -4.54
CA ARG A 380 28.94 -6.69 -4.32
C ARG A 380 29.08 -7.17 -2.87
N LYS A 381 28.72 -6.35 -1.88
CA LYS A 381 28.70 -6.73 -0.45
C LYS A 381 27.80 -7.95 -0.20
N ILE A 382 26.60 -7.97 -0.80
CA ILE A 382 25.67 -9.10 -0.72
C ILE A 382 26.25 -10.35 -1.41
N LYS A 383 26.74 -10.24 -2.65
CA LYS A 383 27.31 -11.36 -3.43
C LYS A 383 28.55 -11.98 -2.74
N ASN A 384 29.37 -11.16 -2.08
CA ASN A 384 30.57 -11.60 -1.37
C ASN A 384 30.31 -12.06 0.08
N GLY A 385 29.10 -11.79 0.60
CA GLY A 385 28.68 -12.18 1.93
C GLY A 385 28.43 -13.68 2.09
N GLY A 386 27.78 -14.05 3.19
CA GLY A 386 27.43 -15.43 3.51
C GLY A 386 28.59 -16.31 4.00
N SER A 387 28.24 -17.50 4.49
CA SER A 387 29.19 -18.49 4.99
C SER A 387 29.84 -19.30 3.85
N ASN A 388 31.05 -19.81 4.09
CA ASN A 388 31.74 -20.74 3.16
C ASN A 388 31.12 -22.15 3.16
N SER A 389 30.00 -22.37 3.86
CA SER A 389 29.30 -23.65 3.88
C SER A 389 28.73 -23.99 2.49
N LEU A 390 28.45 -25.28 2.25
CA LEU A 390 27.75 -25.74 1.05
C LEU A 390 26.23 -25.90 1.27
N GLY A 391 25.70 -25.32 2.36
CA GLY A 391 24.31 -25.43 2.75
C GLY A 391 23.36 -24.85 1.71
N VAL A 392 22.17 -25.43 1.59
CA VAL A 392 21.05 -24.94 0.78
C VAL A 392 19.85 -24.72 1.70
N PRO A 393 18.91 -23.81 1.38
CA PRO A 393 17.75 -23.59 2.23
C PRO A 393 16.98 -24.90 2.43
N PHE A 394 16.45 -25.10 3.64
CA PHE A 394 15.61 -26.26 3.92
C PHE A 394 14.16 -26.02 3.47
N LEU A 395 13.74 -24.76 3.34
CA LEU A 395 12.40 -24.36 2.93
C LEU A 395 12.47 -23.25 1.88
N GLU A 396 11.71 -23.41 0.80
CA GLU A 396 11.37 -22.39 -0.18
C GLU A 396 9.84 -22.29 -0.23
N LYS A 397 9.32 -21.08 -0.07
CA LYS A 397 7.90 -20.77 -0.16
C LYS A 397 7.71 -19.67 -1.20
N ARG A 398 6.89 -19.90 -2.22
CA ARG A 398 6.49 -18.91 -3.21
C ARG A 398 5.02 -18.56 -3.01
N ILE A 399 4.71 -17.27 -2.96
CA ILE A 399 3.34 -16.74 -2.85
C ILE A 399 3.07 -15.94 -4.12
N SER A 400 2.01 -16.30 -4.84
CA SER A 400 1.63 -15.67 -6.11
C SER A 400 1.14 -14.24 -5.92
N GLN A 401 1.10 -13.49 -7.02
CA GLN A 401 0.44 -12.19 -7.06
C GLN A 401 -1.03 -12.28 -6.65
N ASP A 402 -1.73 -13.35 -7.02
CA ASP A 402 -3.17 -13.49 -6.78
C ASP A 402 -3.46 -13.65 -5.29
N THR A 403 -2.75 -14.54 -4.60
CA THR A 403 -2.82 -14.67 -3.13
C THR A 403 -2.51 -13.35 -2.44
N PHE A 404 -1.48 -12.64 -2.92
CA PHE A 404 -1.06 -11.39 -2.31
C PHE A 404 -2.10 -10.27 -2.53
N SER A 405 -2.66 -10.15 -3.73
CA SER A 405 -3.76 -9.24 -4.05
C SER A 405 -4.99 -9.50 -3.17
N GLN A 406 -5.33 -10.77 -2.91
CA GLN A 406 -6.37 -11.13 -1.96
C GLN A 406 -6.00 -10.64 -0.54
N ALA A 407 -4.73 -10.74 -0.14
CA ALA A 407 -4.25 -10.28 1.17
C ALA A 407 -4.26 -8.77 1.35
N VAL A 408 -3.95 -8.01 0.30
CA VAL A 408 -3.98 -6.54 0.30
C VAL A 408 -5.35 -6.00 0.75
N ARG A 409 -6.45 -6.74 0.49
CA ARG A 409 -7.81 -6.34 0.89
C ARG A 409 -7.93 -6.11 2.39
N PHE A 410 -7.27 -6.93 3.20
CA PHE A 410 -7.29 -6.83 4.66
C PHE A 410 -6.46 -5.65 5.18
N PHE A 411 -5.45 -5.17 4.43
CA PHE A 411 -4.74 -3.94 4.78
C PHE A 411 -5.59 -2.67 4.62
N ARG A 412 -6.72 -2.74 3.89
CA ARG A 412 -7.70 -1.65 3.80
C ARG A 412 -8.53 -1.51 5.08
N ASP A 413 -8.55 -2.53 5.95
CA ASP A 413 -9.23 -2.47 7.26
C ASP A 413 -8.49 -1.54 8.25
N PHE A 414 -7.29 -1.06 7.90
CA PHE A 414 -6.52 -0.14 8.75
C PHE A 414 -7.20 1.23 8.84
N GLU A 415 -7.69 1.54 10.04
CA GLU A 415 -8.28 2.83 10.42
C GLU A 415 -7.26 3.66 11.21
N PHE A 416 -7.18 4.94 10.88
CA PHE A 416 -6.37 5.93 11.58
C PHE A 416 -7.29 7.10 11.92
N GLU A 417 -7.37 7.49 13.20
CA GLU A 417 -8.28 8.55 13.67
C GLU A 417 -9.75 8.33 13.26
N ASN A 418 -10.24 7.08 13.38
CA ASN A 418 -11.59 6.65 12.98
C ASN A 418 -11.91 6.75 11.48
N GLU A 419 -10.90 6.91 10.62
CA GLU A 419 -11.06 6.89 9.17
C GLU A 419 -10.16 5.84 8.52
N GLN A 420 -10.67 5.18 7.46
CA GLN A 420 -9.84 4.26 6.68
C GLN A 420 -8.68 5.02 6.02
N MET A 421 -7.45 4.60 6.33
CA MET A 421 -6.24 5.23 5.76
C MET A 421 -6.15 4.97 4.27
N PHE A 422 -6.50 3.76 3.83
CA PHE A 422 -6.46 3.36 2.42
C PHE A 422 -7.87 3.01 1.93
N LYS A 423 -8.50 3.94 1.21
CA LYS A 423 -9.77 3.64 0.52
C LYS A 423 -9.58 2.59 -0.58
N GLU A 424 -8.45 2.69 -1.27
CA GLU A 424 -8.00 1.77 -2.30
C GLU A 424 -6.52 1.47 -2.07
N LEU A 425 -6.14 0.21 -2.21
CA LEU A 425 -4.75 -0.22 -2.13
C LEU A 425 -4.56 -1.41 -3.06
N HIS A 426 -3.59 -1.31 -3.95
CA HIS A 426 -3.14 -2.36 -4.83
C HIS A 426 -1.64 -2.51 -4.67
N ILE A 427 -1.18 -3.74 -4.48
CA ILE A 427 0.25 -4.03 -4.37
C ILE A 427 0.59 -5.12 -5.36
N PHE A 428 1.60 -4.88 -6.18
CA PHE A 428 2.05 -5.77 -7.23
C PHE A 428 3.52 -6.12 -7.04
N TYR A 429 3.88 -7.36 -7.31
CA TYR A 429 5.26 -7.77 -7.43
C TYR A 429 5.85 -7.16 -8.69
N ASP A 430 7.03 -6.55 -8.54
CA ASP A 430 7.80 -6.03 -9.67
C ASP A 430 9.08 -6.87 -9.78
N PRO A 431 9.14 -7.91 -10.64
CA PRO A 431 10.35 -8.71 -10.83
C PRO A 431 11.50 -7.92 -11.47
N THR A 432 11.18 -6.84 -12.21
CA THR A 432 12.20 -6.00 -12.85
C THR A 432 12.99 -5.21 -11.80
N ILE A 433 12.32 -4.82 -10.72
CA ILE A 433 12.88 -4.17 -9.54
C ILE A 433 12.55 -5.05 -8.32
N PRO A 434 13.36 -6.08 -7.99
CA PRO A 434 13.01 -7.17 -7.08
C PRO A 434 12.45 -6.62 -5.77
N GLY A 435 11.13 -6.62 -5.65
CA GLY A 435 10.39 -5.68 -4.82
C GLY A 435 8.91 -5.60 -5.19
N ILE A 436 8.25 -4.56 -4.66
CA ILE A 436 6.80 -4.36 -4.73
C ILE A 436 6.45 -2.95 -5.20
N SER A 437 5.44 -2.83 -6.04
CA SER A 437 4.83 -1.57 -6.44
C SER A 437 3.47 -1.42 -5.74
N ILE A 438 3.33 -0.38 -4.92
CA ILE A 438 2.12 -0.04 -4.19
C ILE A 438 1.45 1.14 -4.89
N ARG A 439 0.15 1.06 -5.12
CA ARG A 439 -0.68 2.14 -5.70
C ARG A 439 -2.01 2.17 -4.99
N GLY A 440 -2.60 3.34 -4.81
CA GLY A 440 -3.88 3.42 -4.12
C GLY A 440 -4.35 4.84 -3.85
N MET A 441 -5.38 4.94 -3.02
CA MET A 441 -6.00 6.18 -2.56
C MET A 441 -5.83 6.28 -1.05
N MET A 442 -5.00 7.21 -0.61
CA MET A 442 -4.67 7.43 0.80
C MET A 442 -5.49 8.61 1.35
N ASN A 443 -6.22 8.38 2.43
CA ASN A 443 -6.88 9.45 3.18
C ASN A 443 -5.82 10.23 3.95
N ILE A 444 -5.66 11.51 3.60
CA ILE A 444 -4.68 12.40 4.22
C ILE A 444 -5.44 13.58 4.80
N ASN A 445 -5.58 13.60 6.12
CA ASN A 445 -5.96 14.80 6.85
C ASN A 445 -4.70 15.59 7.22
N TYR A 446 -4.42 16.68 6.51
CA TYR A 446 -3.26 17.52 6.76
C TYR A 446 -3.23 18.07 8.19
N ASN A 447 -4.39 18.33 8.81
CA ASN A 447 -4.42 18.80 10.20
C ASN A 447 -3.80 17.77 11.15
N THR A 448 -4.07 16.48 10.95
CA THR A 448 -3.50 15.41 11.77
C THR A 448 -1.99 15.30 11.59
N PHE A 449 -1.51 15.30 10.35
CA PHE A 449 -0.06 15.23 10.08
C PHE A 449 0.69 16.46 10.61
N MET A 450 0.11 17.65 10.48
CA MET A 450 0.71 18.88 10.99
C MET A 450 0.65 18.95 12.52
N ALA A 451 -0.42 18.45 13.14
CA ALA A 451 -0.54 18.36 14.60
C ALA A 451 0.53 17.43 15.20
N MET A 452 0.78 16.28 14.57
CA MET A 452 1.84 15.34 14.99
C MET A 452 3.24 15.94 14.86
N GLY A 453 3.52 16.65 13.75
CA GLY A 453 4.83 17.27 13.53
C GLY A 453 5.08 18.54 14.34
N LEU A 454 4.04 19.13 14.94
CA LEU A 454 4.11 20.36 15.73
C LEU A 454 3.46 20.14 17.10
N GLU A 455 3.55 18.93 17.64
CA GLU A 455 3.00 18.60 18.93
C GLU A 455 3.67 19.46 20.03
N GLY A 456 2.89 19.98 20.97
CA GLY A 456 3.41 20.89 22.00
C GLY A 456 3.63 22.35 21.57
N SER A 457 3.44 22.69 20.29
CA SER A 457 3.56 24.08 19.78
C SER A 457 2.42 25.02 20.21
N GLY A 458 1.36 24.49 20.82
CA GLY A 458 0.16 25.26 21.21
C GLY A 458 -0.70 25.70 20.02
N ILE A 459 -0.48 25.13 18.83
CA ILE A 459 -1.26 25.42 17.63
C ILE A 459 -2.60 24.69 17.67
N GLU A 460 -3.69 25.44 17.51
CA GLU A 460 -5.03 24.90 17.38
C GLU A 460 -5.32 24.55 15.92
N TRP A 461 -5.34 23.25 15.63
CA TRP A 461 -5.76 22.74 14.33
C TRP A 461 -7.28 22.60 14.28
N ASN A 462 -7.89 22.94 13.14
CA ASN A 462 -9.33 22.85 12.96
C ASN A 462 -9.80 21.37 13.09
N LYS A 463 -10.92 21.14 13.78
CA LYS A 463 -11.57 19.82 13.86
C LYS A 463 -12.09 19.32 12.51
N THR A 464 -12.42 20.23 11.59
CA THR A 464 -12.78 19.83 10.22
C THR A 464 -11.54 19.31 9.48
N PRO A 465 -11.55 18.08 8.96
CA PRO A 465 -10.41 17.51 8.23
C PRO A 465 -10.01 18.40 7.07
N TRP A 466 -8.73 18.72 6.98
CA TRP A 466 -8.20 19.50 5.87
C TRP A 466 -7.55 18.57 4.86
N ARG A 467 -8.19 18.42 3.68
CA ARG A 467 -7.79 17.43 2.67
C ARG A 467 -7.39 18.08 1.35
N PRO A 468 -6.42 17.50 0.62
CA PRO A 468 -6.09 17.97 -0.71
C PRO A 468 -7.22 17.67 -1.69
N ALA A 469 -7.77 18.72 -2.30
CA ALA A 469 -8.65 18.61 -3.46
C ALA A 469 -9.79 17.59 -3.28
N GLU A 470 -10.53 17.76 -2.18
CA GLU A 470 -11.75 17.00 -1.90
C GLU A 470 -12.77 17.13 -3.05
N ASP A 471 -12.74 18.29 -3.71
CA ASP A 471 -13.51 18.54 -4.92
C ASP A 471 -13.17 17.58 -6.06
N THR A 472 -11.97 17.00 -6.13
CA THR A 472 -11.44 16.21 -7.25
C THR A 472 -11.38 14.72 -6.92
N TRP A 473 -10.87 14.36 -5.75
CA TRP A 473 -10.65 12.97 -5.34
C TRP A 473 -11.44 12.57 -4.08
N GLY A 474 -12.31 13.45 -3.58
CA GLY A 474 -13.03 13.22 -2.33
C GLY A 474 -12.08 13.17 -1.14
N SER A 475 -12.36 12.31 -0.17
CA SER A 475 -11.57 12.26 1.06
C SER A 475 -10.20 11.56 0.94
N ALA A 476 -9.73 11.16 -0.25
CA ALA A 476 -8.47 10.44 -0.40
C ALA A 476 -7.69 10.91 -1.63
N MET A 477 -6.36 10.84 -1.57
CA MET A 477 -5.43 11.27 -2.62
C MET A 477 -4.76 10.06 -3.27
N PRO A 478 -4.65 10.00 -4.61
CA PRO A 478 -3.95 8.91 -5.25
C PRO A 478 -2.44 8.99 -5.02
N PHE A 479 -1.81 7.83 -4.83
CA PHE A 479 -0.37 7.70 -4.72
C PHE A 479 0.14 6.44 -5.43
N SER A 480 1.42 6.44 -5.74
CA SER A 480 2.15 5.26 -6.21
C SER A 480 3.57 5.28 -5.66
N THR A 481 4.02 4.15 -5.13
CA THR A 481 5.40 3.94 -4.71
C THR A 481 5.90 2.59 -5.22
N THR A 482 7.18 2.51 -5.56
CA THR A 482 7.85 1.24 -5.87
C THR A 482 8.96 1.06 -4.87
N LEU A 483 8.86 -0.02 -4.09
CA LEU A 483 9.80 -0.41 -3.06
C LEU A 483 10.65 -1.56 -3.57
N ARG A 484 11.96 -1.41 -3.47
CA ARG A 484 12.93 -2.47 -3.76
C ARG A 484 13.24 -3.20 -2.47
N ILE A 485 13.28 -4.53 -2.55
CA ILE A 485 13.60 -5.40 -1.43
C ILE A 485 15.02 -5.95 -1.63
N LYS A 486 15.83 -5.96 -0.57
CA LYS A 486 17.18 -6.51 -0.57
C LYS A 486 17.45 -7.34 0.67
N MET A 487 17.68 -8.63 0.49
CA MET A 487 18.08 -9.49 1.59
C MET A 487 19.58 -9.32 1.89
N LEU A 488 19.91 -8.91 3.11
CA LEU A 488 21.25 -8.85 3.66
C LEU A 488 21.57 -10.11 4.46
N ASP A 489 22.80 -10.21 4.94
CA ASP A 489 23.20 -11.32 5.82
C ASP A 489 22.49 -11.23 7.18
N ASP A 490 22.51 -12.34 7.91
CA ASP A 490 22.04 -12.42 9.30
C ASP A 490 20.57 -12.01 9.46
N GLY A 491 19.72 -12.30 8.48
CA GLY A 491 18.27 -12.12 8.59
C GLY A 491 17.80 -10.66 8.46
N TRP A 492 18.63 -9.76 7.91
CA TRP A 492 18.24 -8.36 7.66
C TRP A 492 17.61 -8.18 6.28
N LEU A 493 16.44 -7.56 6.22
CA LEU A 493 15.70 -7.20 5.03
C LEU A 493 15.77 -5.69 4.82
N GLY A 494 16.42 -5.24 3.75
CA GLY A 494 16.47 -3.83 3.38
C GLY A 494 15.34 -3.44 2.43
N LEU A 495 14.66 -2.34 2.73
CA LEU A 495 13.69 -1.68 1.86
C LEU A 495 14.25 -0.35 1.36
N ASP A 496 14.14 -0.13 0.05
CA ASP A 496 14.52 1.13 -0.61
C ASP A 496 13.37 1.66 -1.46
N VAL A 497 13.21 2.98 -1.54
CA VAL A 497 12.19 3.63 -2.36
C VAL A 497 12.79 3.88 -3.75
N ASN A 498 12.37 3.10 -4.74
CA ASN A 498 12.82 3.24 -6.11
C ASN A 498 12.14 4.42 -6.83
N SER A 499 10.85 4.63 -6.56
CA SER A 499 10.08 5.77 -7.09
C SER A 499 8.87 6.04 -6.20
N PHE A 500 8.50 7.31 -6.06
CA PHE A 500 7.28 7.73 -5.35
C PHE A 500 6.59 8.83 -6.16
N SER A 501 5.26 8.81 -6.23
CA SER A 501 4.48 9.87 -6.86
C SER A 501 3.14 10.03 -6.18
N ILE A 502 2.68 11.28 -6.11
CA ILE A 502 1.35 11.65 -5.64
C ILE A 502 0.54 12.22 -6.82
N PHE A 503 -0.79 12.15 -6.71
CA PHE A 503 -1.74 12.52 -7.75
C PHE A 503 -1.65 11.63 -9.03
N THR A 504 -2.63 11.77 -9.92
CA THR A 504 -2.69 11.03 -11.21
C THR A 504 -2.91 11.98 -12.39
N GLY A 505 -2.81 11.44 -13.62
CA GLY A 505 -3.08 12.20 -14.84
C GLY A 505 -2.14 13.40 -15.05
N SER A 506 -2.72 14.55 -15.41
CA SER A 506 -1.98 15.80 -15.65
C SER A 506 -1.39 16.41 -14.38
N GLU A 507 -1.95 16.10 -13.20
CA GLU A 507 -1.52 16.60 -11.89
C GLU A 507 -0.48 15.69 -11.21
N ARG A 508 -0.17 14.52 -11.81
CA ARG A 508 0.82 13.58 -11.28
C ARG A 508 2.15 14.27 -11.00
N THR A 509 2.60 14.15 -9.75
CA THR A 509 3.84 14.73 -9.25
C THR A 509 4.77 13.62 -8.79
N PRO A 510 5.73 13.19 -9.65
CA PRO A 510 6.74 12.21 -9.26
C PRO A 510 7.82 12.85 -8.40
N ILE A 511 8.15 12.25 -7.26
CA ILE A 511 9.32 12.62 -6.48
C ILE A 511 10.51 11.86 -7.07
N ASP A 512 11.40 12.60 -7.76
CA ASP A 512 12.61 12.04 -8.35
C ASP A 512 13.60 11.71 -7.23
N THR A 513 13.82 10.40 -7.00
CA THR A 513 14.76 9.90 -5.98
C THR A 513 16.21 10.30 -6.26
N ASN A 514 16.50 10.74 -7.49
CA ASN A 514 17.82 11.20 -7.90
C ASN A 514 17.92 12.73 -8.01
N SER A 515 16.91 13.51 -7.64
CA SER A 515 17.12 14.96 -7.42
C SER A 515 17.62 15.22 -6.01
N GLU A 516 18.31 16.34 -5.79
CA GLU A 516 18.82 16.72 -4.46
C GLU A 516 17.69 16.83 -3.42
N HIS A 517 16.63 17.57 -3.77
CA HIS A 517 15.48 17.75 -2.88
C HIS A 517 14.63 16.47 -2.76
N GLY A 518 14.41 15.74 -3.86
CA GLY A 518 13.60 14.52 -3.84
C GLY A 518 14.29 13.37 -3.10
N GLY A 519 15.60 13.20 -3.27
CA GLY A 519 16.41 12.25 -2.52
C GLY A 519 16.43 12.57 -1.03
N SER A 520 16.56 13.85 -0.67
CA SER A 520 16.49 14.31 0.72
C SER A 520 15.11 14.03 1.32
N ALA A 521 14.02 14.46 0.67
CA ALA A 521 12.65 14.23 1.15
C ALA A 521 12.36 12.74 1.39
N ILE A 522 12.83 11.86 0.51
CA ILE A 522 12.65 10.42 0.67
C ILE A 522 13.48 9.87 1.84
N ARG A 523 14.70 10.38 2.06
CA ARG A 523 15.49 10.05 3.25
C ARG A 523 14.74 10.47 4.53
N PHE A 524 14.15 11.67 4.57
CA PHE A 524 13.30 12.11 5.68
C PHE A 524 12.17 11.16 5.95
N ILE A 525 11.39 10.87 4.92
CA ILE A 525 10.22 10.01 5.05
C ILE A 525 10.65 8.64 5.57
N LYS A 526 11.77 8.08 5.10
CA LYS A 526 12.29 6.81 5.60
C LYS A 526 12.68 6.89 7.08
N MET A 527 13.44 7.90 7.49
CA MET A 527 13.91 8.06 8.87
C MET A 527 12.74 8.35 9.82
N ALA A 528 11.89 9.30 9.47
CA ALA A 528 10.67 9.61 10.21
C ALA A 528 9.76 8.38 10.32
N LEU A 529 9.57 7.62 9.25
CA LEU A 529 8.79 6.38 9.32
C LEU A 529 9.42 5.37 10.31
N VAL A 530 10.74 5.18 10.28
CA VAL A 530 11.44 4.31 11.25
C VAL A 530 11.24 4.79 12.68
N ASN A 531 11.34 6.10 12.92
CA ASN A 531 11.26 6.66 14.26
C ASN A 531 9.84 6.80 14.77
N THR A 532 8.86 7.14 13.92
CA THR A 532 7.44 7.06 14.24
C THR A 532 7.06 5.62 14.54
N MET A 533 7.49 4.64 13.72
CA MET A 533 7.31 3.24 14.07
C MET A 533 7.96 2.97 15.43
N ALA A 534 9.25 3.25 15.63
CA ALA A 534 9.91 3.01 16.92
C ALA A 534 9.23 3.71 18.13
N ALA A 535 8.68 4.91 17.98
CA ALA A 535 8.13 5.75 19.04
C ALA A 535 6.63 5.49 19.33
N THR A 536 5.79 5.32 18.30
CA THR A 536 4.36 4.92 18.47
C THR A 536 4.20 3.55 19.11
N LEU A 537 5.28 2.78 19.21
CA LEU A 537 5.36 1.46 19.85
C LEU A 537 5.88 1.51 21.30
N ILE A 538 6.17 2.70 21.85
CA ILE A 538 6.67 2.88 23.22
C ILE A 538 5.54 3.29 24.18
N GLU A 539 4.40 3.74 23.68
CA GLU A 539 3.24 4.07 24.52
C GLU A 539 2.25 2.90 24.60
N ASP A 540 2.28 2.16 25.72
CA ASP A 540 1.13 1.37 26.17
C ASP A 540 0.89 1.50 27.68
N PRO A 541 -0.33 1.87 28.12
CA PRO A 541 -0.80 1.74 29.50
C PRO A 541 -1.06 0.30 29.96
N LEU A 542 -0.95 -0.72 29.09
CA LEU A 542 -1.34 -2.10 29.40
C LEU A 542 -0.29 -3.17 29.01
N ALA A 543 0.98 -2.88 29.27
CA ALA A 543 2.04 -3.88 29.24
C ALA A 543 1.84 -4.97 30.33
N THR A 544 1.08 -6.02 30.01
CA THR A 544 1.28 -7.34 30.65
C THR A 544 2.06 -8.23 29.71
N THR A 545 3.38 -8.13 29.90
CA THR A 545 4.41 -9.06 29.45
C THR A 545 4.09 -10.48 29.91
N THR A 546 3.75 -11.38 29.00
CA THR A 546 4.24 -12.77 28.92
C THR A 546 3.57 -13.51 27.77
N THR A 547 4.28 -14.47 27.19
CA THR A 547 3.72 -15.50 26.30
C THR A 547 2.44 -16.05 26.95
N PRO A 548 1.28 -16.01 26.26
CA PRO A 548 0.02 -16.38 26.89
C PRO A 548 0.12 -17.83 27.39
N THR A 549 -0.12 -18.02 28.68
CA THR A 549 -0.10 -19.35 29.26
C THR A 549 -1.22 -20.20 28.65
N GLU A 550 -1.08 -21.52 28.68
CA GLU A 550 -2.08 -22.45 28.12
C GLU A 550 -3.50 -22.21 28.71
N GLY A 551 -3.59 -21.67 29.93
CA GLY A 551 -4.83 -21.22 30.56
C GLY A 551 -5.48 -20.00 29.92
N GLU A 552 -4.70 -19.01 29.47
CA GLU A 552 -5.20 -17.78 28.83
C GLU A 552 -5.62 -18.02 27.38
N LEU A 553 -4.89 -18.87 26.64
CA LEU A 553 -5.29 -19.31 25.31
C LEU A 553 -6.64 -20.04 25.35
N ASN A 554 -6.84 -20.93 26.32
CA ASN A 554 -8.11 -21.62 26.51
C ASN A 554 -9.26 -20.66 26.91
N ALA A 555 -8.99 -19.64 27.73
CA ALA A 555 -9.97 -18.61 28.10
C ALA A 555 -10.37 -17.73 26.90
N SER A 556 -9.41 -17.33 26.07
CA SER A 556 -9.67 -16.56 24.84
C SER A 556 -10.53 -17.35 23.84
N GLU A 557 -10.26 -18.65 23.67
CA GLU A 557 -11.01 -19.51 22.76
C GLU A 557 -12.44 -19.75 23.25
N GLN A 558 -12.63 -19.91 24.56
CA GLN A 558 -13.96 -20.01 25.17
C GLN A 558 -14.76 -18.72 24.98
N ARG A 559 -14.14 -17.55 25.14
CA ARG A 559 -14.74 -16.23 24.88
C ARG A 559 -15.13 -16.05 23.41
N ILE A 560 -14.27 -16.47 22.48
CA ILE A 560 -14.57 -16.45 21.04
C ILE A 560 -15.80 -17.34 20.75
N ARG A 561 -15.86 -18.55 21.31
CA ARG A 561 -17.00 -19.46 21.12
C ARG A 561 -18.29 -18.94 21.74
N SER A 562 -18.24 -18.33 22.92
CA SER A 562 -19.44 -17.72 23.53
C SER A 562 -19.98 -16.59 22.65
N ASN A 563 -19.09 -15.73 22.14
CA ASN A 563 -19.48 -14.63 21.24
C ASN A 563 -20.15 -15.16 19.95
N MET A 564 -19.66 -16.25 19.36
CA MET A 564 -20.29 -16.89 18.19
C MET A 564 -21.70 -17.42 18.49
N LEU A 565 -21.89 -18.01 19.67
CA LEU A 565 -23.19 -18.53 20.07
C LEU A 565 -24.19 -17.39 20.29
N THR A 566 -23.76 -16.30 20.94
CA THR A 566 -24.57 -15.08 21.10
C THR A 566 -24.93 -14.48 19.74
N GLN A 567 -23.97 -14.35 18.82
CA GLN A 567 -24.22 -13.89 17.45
C GLN A 567 -25.26 -14.77 16.74
N GLY A 568 -25.17 -16.09 16.90
CA GLY A 568 -26.15 -17.02 16.33
C GLY A 568 -27.55 -16.91 16.92
N GLN A 569 -27.68 -16.55 18.20
CA GLN A 569 -28.98 -16.25 18.81
C GLN A 569 -29.57 -14.97 18.22
N ASP A 570 -28.76 -13.93 18.03
CA ASP A 570 -29.20 -12.66 17.44
C ASP A 570 -29.71 -12.84 15.99
N PHE A 571 -29.01 -13.62 15.16
CA PHE A 571 -29.50 -13.96 13.82
C PHE A 571 -30.86 -14.69 13.84
N ASN A 572 -31.05 -15.63 14.77
CA ASN A 572 -32.32 -16.33 14.94
C ASN A 572 -33.44 -15.39 15.40
N ASN A 573 -33.14 -14.37 16.19
CA ASN A 573 -34.12 -13.39 16.64
C ASN A 573 -34.60 -12.52 15.47
N VAL A 574 -33.68 -11.98 14.66
CA VAL A 574 -34.03 -11.17 13.48
C VAL A 574 -34.86 -11.98 12.48
N THR A 575 -34.45 -13.21 12.17
CA THR A 575 -35.17 -14.07 11.20
C THR A 575 -36.54 -14.55 11.69
N ARG A 576 -36.84 -14.46 13.00
CA ARG A 576 -38.16 -14.79 13.56
C ARG A 576 -39.12 -13.61 13.60
N VAL A 577 -38.60 -12.40 13.84
CA VAL A 577 -39.40 -11.21 14.17
C VAL A 577 -39.67 -10.35 12.93
N ASP A 578 -38.69 -10.17 12.05
CA ASP A 578 -38.79 -9.23 10.92
C ASP A 578 -38.92 -9.96 9.57
N ASP A 579 -40.00 -9.69 8.84
CA ASP A 579 -40.23 -10.18 7.48
C ASP A 579 -40.14 -9.07 6.40
N ASP A 580 -39.43 -7.97 6.69
CA ASP A 580 -39.19 -6.83 5.78
C ASP A 580 -37.70 -6.70 5.43
N LEU A 581 -37.37 -5.91 4.40
CA LEU A 581 -36.00 -5.63 3.91
C LEU A 581 -35.03 -5.20 5.02
N THR A 582 -35.54 -4.53 6.06
CA THR A 582 -34.74 -4.09 7.22
C THR A 582 -34.06 -5.26 7.94
N SER A 583 -34.64 -6.47 7.87
CA SER A 583 -34.02 -7.69 8.40
C SER A 583 -32.69 -8.03 7.73
N LEU A 584 -32.54 -7.86 6.41
CA LEU A 584 -31.29 -8.12 5.69
C LEU A 584 -30.18 -7.14 6.12
N VAL A 585 -30.55 -5.88 6.36
CA VAL A 585 -29.65 -4.86 6.90
C VAL A 585 -29.20 -5.22 8.31
N ASN A 586 -30.13 -5.65 9.17
CA ASN A 586 -29.82 -6.05 10.55
C ASN A 586 -28.92 -7.30 10.62
N LEU A 587 -29.14 -8.28 9.75
CA LEU A 587 -28.26 -9.46 9.64
C LEU A 587 -26.83 -9.05 9.24
N ALA A 588 -26.66 -8.14 8.28
CA ALA A 588 -25.34 -7.65 7.88
C ALA A 588 -24.65 -6.85 9.00
N LYS A 589 -25.39 -6.03 9.75
CA LYS A 589 -24.87 -5.33 10.94
C LYS A 589 -24.35 -6.31 11.99
N ILE A 590 -25.13 -7.34 12.33
CA ILE A 590 -24.73 -8.35 13.32
C ILE A 590 -23.48 -9.12 12.86
N ASP A 591 -23.34 -9.44 11.56
CA ASP A 591 -22.11 -10.05 11.05
C ASP A 591 -20.90 -9.13 11.23
N ILE A 592 -20.99 -7.85 10.86
CA ILE A 592 -19.84 -6.93 10.97
C ILE A 592 -19.49 -6.61 12.42
N GLU A 593 -20.49 -6.33 13.26
CA GLU A 593 -20.29 -5.81 14.62
C GLU A 593 -20.01 -6.91 15.65
N LYS A 594 -20.48 -8.16 15.42
CA LYS A 594 -20.41 -9.25 16.41
C LYS A 594 -19.59 -10.46 15.96
N ASN A 595 -19.04 -10.46 14.74
CA ASN A 595 -18.19 -11.56 14.29
C ASN A 595 -16.84 -11.52 15.01
N PRO A 596 -16.50 -12.55 15.81
CA PRO A 596 -15.32 -12.53 16.65
C PRO A 596 -14.02 -12.54 15.84
N PHE A 597 -14.03 -12.95 14.56
CA PHE A 597 -12.82 -12.91 13.73
C PHE A 597 -12.56 -11.53 13.12
N ILE A 598 -13.60 -10.71 12.97
CA ILE A 598 -13.47 -9.29 12.60
C ILE A 598 -12.96 -8.51 13.81
N LEU A 599 -13.58 -8.72 14.98
CA LEU A 599 -13.20 -8.07 16.24
C LEU A 599 -11.80 -8.48 16.73
N ALA A 600 -11.54 -9.79 16.81
CA ALA A 600 -10.22 -10.29 17.23
C ALA A 600 -9.13 -9.97 16.20
N GLY A 601 -9.47 -9.85 14.91
CA GLY A 601 -8.52 -9.38 13.89
C GLY A 601 -8.05 -7.95 14.17
N LYS A 602 -8.98 -7.04 14.51
CA LYS A 602 -8.66 -5.67 14.93
C LYS A 602 -7.79 -5.65 16.19
N GLU A 603 -8.19 -6.39 17.23
CA GLU A 603 -7.43 -6.49 18.50
C GLU A 603 -6.05 -7.13 18.31
N HIS A 604 -5.92 -8.14 17.44
CA HIS A 604 -4.68 -8.89 17.20
C HIS A 604 -3.66 -8.11 16.36
N ILE A 605 -4.12 -7.36 15.36
CA ILE A 605 -3.24 -6.47 14.57
C ILE A 605 -2.74 -5.35 15.47
N GLN A 606 -3.61 -4.75 16.27
CA GLN A 606 -3.22 -3.71 17.24
C GLN A 606 -2.23 -4.23 18.28
N GLY A 607 -2.49 -5.38 18.92
CA GLY A 607 -1.61 -5.93 19.95
C GLY A 607 -0.32 -6.59 19.47
N LYS A 608 -0.21 -7.03 18.20
CA LYS A 608 1.03 -7.64 17.66
C LYS A 608 2.01 -6.66 17.06
N MET A 609 1.56 -5.47 16.67
CA MET A 609 2.46 -4.45 16.14
C MET A 609 3.45 -3.98 17.21
N GLU A 610 3.04 -3.92 18.47
CA GLU A 610 3.78 -3.29 19.58
C GLU A 610 5.11 -3.98 19.93
N HIS A 611 5.09 -5.29 20.20
CA HIS A 611 6.29 -6.01 20.63
C HIS A 611 7.25 -6.41 19.49
N PHE A 612 6.79 -6.39 18.24
CA PHE A 612 7.57 -6.91 17.12
C PHE A 612 8.58 -5.89 16.56
N PHE A 613 8.55 -4.61 16.90
CA PHE A 613 9.29 -3.62 16.08
C PHE A 613 10.35 -2.78 16.81
N LYS A 614 10.43 -2.85 18.13
CA LYS A 614 11.36 -2.02 18.95
C LYS A 614 12.86 -2.30 18.71
N GLU A 615 13.24 -3.53 18.34
CA GLU A 615 14.63 -3.89 18.00
C GLU A 615 14.84 -4.34 16.55
N LEU A 616 13.75 -4.38 15.76
CA LEU A 616 13.79 -5.00 14.44
C LEU A 616 13.91 -4.00 13.30
N ILE A 617 13.56 -2.73 13.50
CA ILE A 617 13.61 -1.72 12.45
C ILE A 617 14.70 -0.70 12.75
N LYS A 618 15.57 -0.44 11.78
CA LYS A 618 16.50 0.70 11.83
C LYS A 618 16.71 1.32 10.47
N TYR A 619 17.11 2.58 10.44
CA TYR A 619 17.65 3.20 9.23
C TYR A 619 19.17 3.01 9.19
N ASP A 620 19.71 2.62 8.04
CA ASP A 620 21.16 2.47 7.82
C ASP A 620 21.67 3.60 6.93
N ASP A 621 22.40 4.55 7.51
CA ASP A 621 22.90 5.74 6.80
C ASP A 621 23.86 5.42 5.66
N GLU A 622 24.69 4.37 5.81
CA GLU A 622 25.67 3.99 4.79
C GLU A 622 24.98 3.50 3.51
N SER A 623 23.93 2.69 3.67
CA SER A 623 23.21 2.09 2.55
C SER A 623 21.95 2.86 2.12
N GLY A 624 21.43 3.74 2.97
CA GLY A 624 20.18 4.49 2.76
C GLY A 624 18.91 3.63 2.85
N LEU A 625 19.01 2.45 3.47
CA LEU A 625 17.94 1.46 3.55
C LEU A 625 17.20 1.54 4.88
N ILE A 626 15.90 1.25 4.83
CA ILE A 626 15.18 0.83 6.04
C ILE A 626 15.44 -0.67 6.22
N LEU A 627 16.04 -1.06 7.34
CA LEU A 627 16.39 -2.44 7.65
C LEU A 627 15.40 -3.04 8.63
N PHE A 628 14.83 -4.18 8.27
CA PHE A 628 13.95 -5.00 9.10
C PHE A 628 14.66 -6.31 9.45
N LYS A 629 14.74 -6.67 10.72
CA LYS A 629 15.19 -7.99 11.15
C LYS A 629 14.03 -8.96 11.00
N VAL A 630 14.16 -9.93 10.10
CA VAL A 630 13.11 -10.93 9.78
C VAL A 630 13.48 -12.33 10.28
N ASP A 631 14.43 -12.44 11.20
CA ASP A 631 14.93 -13.70 11.74
C ASP A 631 13.89 -14.37 12.69
N PRO A 632 13.50 -15.65 12.46
CA PRO A 632 12.58 -16.37 13.35
C PRO A 632 13.04 -16.45 14.81
N LYS A 633 14.35 -16.28 15.09
CA LYS A 633 14.89 -16.19 16.45
C LYS A 633 14.22 -15.12 17.32
N ILE A 634 13.70 -14.06 16.68
CA ILE A 634 12.99 -12.97 17.37
C ILE A 634 11.71 -13.46 18.03
N VAL A 635 11.01 -14.40 17.40
CA VAL A 635 9.73 -14.94 17.90
C VAL A 635 9.97 -16.08 18.88
N ALA A 636 11.04 -16.85 18.67
CA ALA A 636 11.39 -17.97 19.53
C ALA A 636 12.92 -18.15 19.56
N GLU A 637 13.52 -17.94 20.73
CA GLU A 637 14.96 -18.16 20.93
C GLU A 637 15.33 -19.66 20.86
N THR A 638 14.37 -20.55 21.18
CA THR A 638 14.57 -22.00 21.17
C THR A 638 13.46 -22.74 20.42
N ILE A 639 13.81 -23.91 19.85
CA ILE A 639 12.87 -24.86 19.24
C ILE A 639 12.95 -26.16 20.02
N MET A 640 11.89 -26.52 20.76
CA MET A 640 11.86 -27.72 21.62
C MET A 640 13.13 -27.83 22.50
N ASP A 641 13.57 -26.71 23.06
CA ASP A 641 14.75 -26.56 23.92
C ASP A 641 16.14 -26.55 23.22
N SER A 642 16.21 -26.62 21.89
CA SER A 642 17.43 -26.40 21.09
C SER A 642 17.56 -24.93 20.69
N GLU A 643 18.80 -24.40 20.61
CA GLU A 643 19.04 -23.04 20.12
C GLU A 643 18.46 -22.88 18.70
N ASN A 644 17.56 -21.92 18.52
CA ASN A 644 16.99 -21.64 17.22
C ASN A 644 18.08 -21.11 16.28
N THR A 645 18.41 -21.87 15.24
CA THR A 645 19.38 -21.46 14.20
C THR A 645 18.73 -21.21 12.85
N VAL A 646 17.39 -21.19 12.78
CA VAL A 646 16.68 -20.90 11.53
C VAL A 646 16.87 -19.43 11.19
N GLN A 647 17.26 -19.15 9.95
CA GLN A 647 17.35 -17.79 9.43
C GLN A 647 16.66 -17.69 8.08
N VAL A 648 16.06 -16.53 7.81
CA VAL A 648 15.62 -16.17 6.47
C VAL A 648 16.85 -15.94 5.60
N TRP A 649 16.91 -16.61 4.45
CA TRP A 649 18.03 -16.52 3.52
C TRP A 649 17.75 -15.59 2.34
N ASN A 650 16.48 -15.49 1.94
CA ASN A 650 16.06 -14.68 0.81
C ASN A 650 14.59 -14.28 0.91
N ILE A 651 14.30 -13.06 0.49
CA ILE A 651 12.96 -12.54 0.18
C ILE A 651 13.12 -11.73 -1.12
N GLU A 652 12.50 -12.16 -2.21
CA GLU A 652 12.53 -11.42 -3.47
C GLU A 652 11.30 -11.70 -4.36
N SER A 653 10.93 -10.73 -5.19
CA SER A 653 9.97 -10.96 -6.25
C SER A 653 10.65 -11.56 -7.48
N LEU A 654 9.99 -12.52 -8.13
CA LEU A 654 10.47 -13.18 -9.33
C LEU A 654 9.32 -13.51 -10.29
N TYR A 655 9.65 -13.69 -11.56
CA TYR A 655 8.77 -14.21 -12.60
C TYR A 655 9.18 -15.64 -12.98
N ASP A 656 8.23 -16.58 -12.91
CA ASP A 656 8.40 -17.96 -13.35
C ASP A 656 7.72 -18.13 -14.72
N GLU A 657 8.52 -18.11 -15.79
CA GLU A 657 8.02 -18.17 -17.17
C GLU A 657 7.25 -19.47 -17.46
N LYS A 658 7.64 -20.59 -16.85
CA LYS A 658 6.97 -21.88 -17.08
C LYS A 658 5.55 -21.88 -16.52
N LEU A 659 5.36 -21.21 -15.38
CA LEU A 659 4.06 -21.07 -14.73
C LEU A 659 3.29 -19.82 -15.17
N ASN A 660 3.94 -18.94 -15.94
CA ASN A 660 3.43 -17.65 -16.37
C ASN A 660 2.89 -16.81 -15.19
N GLN A 661 3.58 -16.80 -14.04
CA GLN A 661 3.12 -16.13 -12.83
C GLN A 661 4.27 -15.45 -12.09
N THR A 662 3.96 -14.34 -11.42
CA THR A 662 4.90 -13.65 -10.54
C THR A 662 4.72 -14.10 -9.09
N TYR A 663 5.82 -14.31 -8.39
CA TYR A 663 5.85 -14.77 -7.01
C TYR A 663 6.70 -13.86 -6.13
N LEU A 664 6.34 -13.76 -4.85
CA LEU A 664 7.26 -13.43 -3.77
C LEU A 664 7.82 -14.72 -3.21
N GLU A 665 9.12 -14.93 -3.37
CA GLU A 665 9.83 -16.09 -2.84
C GLU A 665 10.42 -15.76 -1.47
N PHE A 666 10.13 -16.62 -0.50
CA PHE A 666 10.74 -16.66 0.82
C PHE A 666 11.54 -17.94 0.94
N THR A 667 12.78 -17.85 1.43
CA THR A 667 13.58 -19.05 1.73
C THR A 667 14.13 -19.00 3.14
N ALA A 668 14.13 -20.15 3.82
CA ALA A 668 14.69 -20.31 5.14
C ALA A 668 15.76 -21.42 5.13
N GLY A 669 16.85 -21.17 5.83
CA GLY A 669 17.95 -22.09 5.98
C GLY A 669 18.46 -22.12 7.41
N ASN A 670 19.45 -22.99 7.63
CA ASN A 670 20.08 -23.16 8.93
C ASN A 670 21.36 -22.31 9.00
N ASN A 671 21.44 -21.42 9.99
CA ASN A 671 22.49 -20.41 10.16
C ASN A 671 22.58 -19.44 8.97
N LYS A 672 23.68 -18.67 8.93
CA LYS A 672 23.98 -17.71 7.87
C LYS A 672 24.00 -18.35 6.49
N ARG A 673 23.29 -17.73 5.54
CA ARG A 673 23.19 -18.15 4.13
C ARG A 673 24.54 -18.45 3.49
N SER A 674 24.58 -19.43 2.61
CA SER A 674 25.83 -19.89 1.98
C SER A 674 26.18 -19.10 0.72
N LYS A 675 27.47 -18.97 0.43
CA LYS A 675 27.97 -18.42 -0.84
C LYS A 675 27.48 -19.23 -2.06
N LYS A 676 27.34 -20.55 -1.90
CA LYS A 676 26.80 -21.43 -2.96
C LYS A 676 25.36 -21.05 -3.30
N TYR A 677 24.53 -20.81 -2.30
CA TYR A 677 23.14 -20.42 -2.49
C TYR A 677 23.02 -19.04 -3.14
N LEU A 678 23.80 -18.06 -2.67
CA LEU A 678 23.86 -16.73 -3.27
C LEU A 678 24.20 -16.76 -4.77
N LYS A 679 25.16 -17.60 -5.18
CA LYS A 679 25.46 -17.82 -6.61
C LYS A 679 24.30 -18.44 -7.38
N THR A 680 23.57 -19.36 -6.75
CA THR A 680 22.44 -20.06 -7.38
C THR A 680 21.27 -19.12 -7.69
N ILE A 681 20.98 -18.15 -6.80
CA ILE A 681 19.95 -17.13 -7.03
C ILE A 681 20.21 -16.34 -8.32
N HIS A 682 21.48 -16.02 -8.60
CA HIS A 682 21.87 -15.23 -9.77
C HIS A 682 22.03 -16.04 -11.06
N SER A 683 22.07 -17.38 -10.98
CA SER A 683 22.29 -18.25 -12.15
C SER A 683 21.05 -19.04 -12.58
N ARG A 684 19.91 -18.88 -11.90
CA ARG A 684 18.67 -19.58 -12.21
C ARG A 684 17.91 -18.91 -13.36
N ASP A 685 17.12 -19.68 -14.09
CA ASP A 685 16.33 -19.19 -15.23
C ASP A 685 15.37 -18.07 -14.81
N GLU A 686 14.75 -18.16 -13.62
CA GLU A 686 13.83 -17.15 -13.10
C GLU A 686 14.52 -15.79 -12.89
N PHE A 687 15.83 -15.74 -12.63
CA PHE A 687 16.53 -14.47 -12.47
C PHE A 687 16.59 -13.70 -13.79
N THR A 688 16.96 -14.38 -14.88
CA THR A 688 17.01 -13.81 -16.22
C THR A 688 15.62 -13.45 -16.73
N ALA A 689 14.63 -14.33 -16.52
CA ALA A 689 13.24 -14.06 -16.89
C ALA A 689 12.69 -12.83 -16.14
N SER A 690 13.01 -12.68 -14.85
CA SER A 690 12.60 -11.52 -14.06
C SER A 690 13.23 -10.21 -14.55
N GLN A 691 14.46 -10.24 -15.05
CA GLN A 691 15.12 -9.06 -15.62
C GLN A 691 14.46 -8.59 -16.92
N ASN A 692 13.91 -9.53 -17.70
CA ASN A 692 13.27 -9.29 -18.99
C ASN A 692 11.74 -9.23 -18.88
N PHE A 693 11.18 -9.19 -17.66
CA PHE A 693 9.74 -9.19 -17.45
C PHE A 693 9.08 -7.93 -18.01
N VAL A 694 8.07 -8.11 -18.87
CA VAL A 694 7.27 -7.03 -19.48
C VAL A 694 5.78 -7.12 -19.15
N GLY A 695 5.36 -8.16 -18.43
CA GLY A 695 3.97 -8.50 -18.15
C GLY A 695 3.76 -10.01 -18.18
N ILE A 696 2.61 -10.46 -17.69
CA ILE A 696 2.15 -11.85 -17.86
C ILE A 696 1.69 -12.02 -19.31
N ASP A 697 2.07 -13.11 -19.96
CA ASP A 697 1.63 -13.41 -21.33
C ASP A 697 0.17 -13.86 -21.31
N GLU A 698 -0.75 -12.96 -21.66
CA GLU A 698 -2.20 -13.23 -21.66
C GLU A 698 -2.61 -14.35 -22.63
N ALA A 699 -1.81 -14.64 -23.65
CA ALA A 699 -2.09 -15.74 -24.57
C ALA A 699 -1.81 -17.12 -23.96
N ARG A 700 -1.07 -17.18 -22.84
CA ARG A 700 -0.74 -18.42 -22.10
C ARG A 700 -1.56 -18.52 -20.83
N LYS A 701 -2.01 -19.74 -20.52
CA LYS A 701 -2.63 -20.03 -19.22
C LYS A 701 -1.64 -19.79 -18.08
N THR A 702 -2.15 -19.30 -16.96
CA THR A 702 -1.44 -19.20 -15.69
C THR A 702 -1.57 -20.51 -14.92
N ALA A 703 -0.55 -20.88 -14.15
CA ALA A 703 -0.62 -22.07 -13.30
C ALA A 703 -1.65 -21.87 -12.17
N PRO A 704 -2.39 -22.92 -11.75
CA PRO A 704 -3.36 -22.81 -10.65
C PRO A 704 -2.70 -22.79 -9.26
N ALA A 705 -1.37 -22.64 -9.18
CA ALA A 705 -0.56 -22.80 -7.98
C ALA A 705 -0.23 -21.45 -7.36
N ASP A 706 -1.10 -21.02 -6.46
CA ASP A 706 -1.01 -19.71 -5.82
C ASP A 706 0.01 -19.69 -4.67
N MET A 707 0.15 -20.80 -3.94
CA MET A 707 1.18 -20.97 -2.92
C MET A 707 1.95 -22.26 -3.16
N ARG A 708 3.27 -22.16 -3.24
CA ARG A 708 4.15 -23.32 -3.46
C ARG A 708 5.11 -23.45 -2.30
N MET A 709 5.18 -24.63 -1.71
CA MET A 709 6.12 -24.94 -0.64
C MET A 709 7.03 -26.08 -1.08
N LYS A 710 8.35 -25.85 -1.10
CA LYS A 710 9.35 -26.87 -1.35
C LYS A 710 10.24 -27.04 -0.13
N VAL A 711 10.40 -28.28 0.30
CA VAL A 711 11.27 -28.66 1.42
C VAL A 711 12.45 -29.44 0.87
N ASN A 712 13.67 -28.98 1.13
CA ASN A 712 14.88 -29.75 0.87
C ASN A 712 15.07 -30.78 2.00
N LEU A 713 14.85 -32.06 1.69
CA LEU A 713 14.79 -33.10 2.73
C LEU A 713 16.13 -33.30 3.43
N LYS A 714 17.25 -33.13 2.73
CA LYS A 714 18.59 -33.27 3.32
C LYS A 714 18.89 -32.15 4.32
N SER A 715 18.61 -30.89 3.94
CA SER A 715 18.80 -29.76 4.85
C SER A 715 17.82 -29.80 6.02
N PHE A 716 16.57 -30.20 5.78
CA PHE A 716 15.55 -30.34 6.82
C PHE A 716 15.90 -31.46 7.82
N GLU A 717 16.35 -32.63 7.34
CA GLU A 717 16.85 -33.73 8.18
C GLU A 717 17.99 -33.26 9.09
N SER A 718 18.95 -32.50 8.54
CA SER A 718 20.05 -31.95 9.34
C SER A 718 19.58 -30.99 10.44
N LEU A 719 18.55 -30.18 10.18
CA LEU A 719 17.97 -29.27 11.19
C LEU A 719 17.25 -30.06 12.29
N ILE A 720 16.35 -30.96 11.89
CA ILE A 720 15.56 -31.74 12.85
C ILE A 720 16.44 -32.65 13.70
N ASN A 721 17.47 -33.29 13.12
CA ASN A 721 18.38 -34.13 13.91
C ASN A 721 19.21 -33.34 14.91
N LYS A 722 19.51 -32.05 14.65
CA LYS A 722 20.10 -31.17 15.67
C LYS A 722 19.13 -30.97 16.83
N VAL A 723 17.87 -30.59 16.52
CA VAL A 723 16.82 -30.39 17.54
C VAL A 723 16.57 -31.66 18.35
N LEU A 724 16.44 -32.81 17.69
CA LEU A 724 16.23 -34.10 18.34
C LEU A 724 17.42 -34.51 19.20
N ALA A 725 18.66 -34.27 18.77
CA ALA A 725 19.84 -34.57 19.57
C ALA A 725 19.89 -33.74 20.85
N ASP A 726 19.62 -32.44 20.77
CA ASP A 726 19.60 -31.55 21.93
C ASP A 726 18.46 -31.92 22.90
N ALA A 727 17.27 -32.18 22.36
CA ALA A 727 16.12 -32.64 23.13
C ALA A 727 16.40 -34.00 23.80
N TYR A 728 17.02 -34.94 23.08
CA TYR A 728 17.42 -36.24 23.61
C TYR A 728 18.37 -36.10 24.79
N HIS A 729 19.39 -35.24 24.69
CA HIS A 729 20.35 -35.02 25.78
C HIS A 729 19.66 -34.49 27.05
N LYS A 730 18.74 -33.53 26.91
CA LYS A 730 17.97 -32.98 28.04
C LYS A 730 16.99 -34.00 28.62
N GLN A 731 16.20 -34.66 27.78
CA GLN A 731 15.26 -35.69 28.22
C GLN A 731 15.99 -36.85 28.89
N LYS A 732 17.15 -37.25 28.38
CA LYS A 732 17.98 -38.30 28.99
C LYS A 732 18.39 -37.93 30.42
N LEU A 733 18.78 -36.68 30.71
CA LEU A 733 19.09 -36.26 32.09
C LEU A 733 17.88 -36.37 33.02
N GLN A 734 16.69 -36.03 32.54
CA GLN A 734 15.44 -36.15 33.31
C GLN A 734 15.06 -37.62 33.53
N VAL A 735 15.18 -38.43 32.48
CA VAL A 735 14.94 -39.87 32.53
C VAL A 735 15.95 -40.54 33.46
N ASP A 736 17.24 -40.23 33.38
CA ASP A 736 18.26 -40.80 34.25
C ASP A 736 17.97 -40.46 35.73
N LYS A 737 17.51 -39.23 36.03
CA LYS A 737 17.02 -38.86 37.38
C LYS A 737 15.77 -39.66 37.80
N ALA A 738 14.81 -39.83 36.91
CA ALA A 738 13.58 -40.60 37.18
C ALA A 738 13.89 -42.10 37.39
N MET A 739 14.78 -42.65 36.56
CA MET A 739 15.29 -44.01 36.63
C MET A 739 16.14 -44.24 37.89
N GLY A 740 16.68 -43.19 38.51
CA GLY A 740 17.33 -43.23 39.83
C GLY A 740 16.35 -43.34 41.01
N ARG A 741 15.07 -43.01 40.84
CA ARG A 741 14.04 -43.14 41.90
C ARG A 741 13.60 -44.58 42.05
N ASP A 742 13.20 -44.97 43.26
CA ASP A 742 12.87 -46.36 43.61
C ASP A 742 11.45 -46.79 43.21
N GLU A 743 11.06 -46.46 41.97
CA GLU A 743 9.74 -46.63 41.39
C GLU A 743 9.84 -47.26 39.98
N GLU A 744 8.77 -47.89 39.52
CA GLU A 744 8.69 -48.38 38.14
C GLU A 744 8.49 -47.21 37.18
N SER A 745 9.19 -47.24 36.05
CA SER A 745 9.14 -46.15 35.08
C SER A 745 9.43 -46.67 33.67
N GLU A 746 8.82 -46.01 32.68
CA GLU A 746 8.93 -46.37 31.27
C GLU A 746 9.07 -45.10 30.43
N HIS A 747 10.12 -45.04 29.62
CA HIS A 747 10.49 -43.85 28.86
C HIS A 747 10.90 -44.20 27.43
N TYR A 748 10.50 -43.35 26.50
CA TYR A 748 10.84 -43.43 25.08
C TYR A 748 11.57 -42.14 24.69
N LEU A 749 12.77 -42.26 24.17
CA LEU A 749 13.64 -41.15 23.78
C LEU A 749 13.95 -41.25 22.29
N ILE A 750 13.46 -40.30 21.48
CA ILE A 750 13.75 -40.27 20.05
C ILE A 750 15.20 -39.75 19.87
N LYS A 751 16.03 -40.47 19.11
CA LYS A 751 17.44 -40.13 18.91
C LYS A 751 17.68 -39.37 17.60
N ASP A 752 17.20 -39.94 16.50
CA ASP A 752 17.38 -39.36 15.17
C ASP A 752 16.26 -39.79 14.21
N MET A 753 16.15 -39.06 13.10
CA MET A 753 15.24 -39.30 12.00
C MET A 753 15.99 -39.21 10.66
N GLY A 754 15.72 -40.12 9.73
CA GLY A 754 16.23 -40.09 8.36
C GLY A 754 15.09 -39.93 7.35
N LEU A 755 15.27 -39.06 6.35
CA LEU A 755 14.28 -38.78 5.30
C LEU A 755 14.90 -38.96 3.91
N LYS A 756 14.37 -39.89 3.11
CA LYS A 756 14.90 -40.15 1.76
C LYS A 756 13.80 -40.42 0.74
N VAL A 757 13.88 -39.78 -0.43
CA VAL A 757 13.04 -40.14 -1.59
C VAL A 757 13.58 -41.42 -2.22
N VAL A 758 12.78 -42.48 -2.23
CA VAL A 758 13.15 -43.79 -2.82
C VAL A 758 12.90 -43.79 -4.33
N GLU A 759 11.71 -43.35 -4.69
CA GLU A 759 11.22 -43.09 -6.05
C GLU A 759 10.28 -41.89 -6.03
N ASN A 760 9.96 -41.34 -7.19
CA ASN A 760 9.03 -40.21 -7.25
C ASN A 760 7.69 -40.63 -6.63
N GLY A 761 7.21 -39.87 -5.65
CA GLY A 761 5.99 -40.16 -4.89
C GLY A 761 6.16 -41.07 -3.67
N ILE A 762 7.36 -41.61 -3.40
CA ILE A 762 7.63 -42.45 -2.21
C ILE A 762 8.71 -41.87 -1.31
N LEU A 763 8.34 -41.58 -0.07
CA LEU A 763 9.21 -41.13 1.00
C LEU A 763 9.53 -42.29 1.94
N LYS A 764 10.82 -42.49 2.23
CA LYS A 764 11.30 -43.36 3.29
C LYS A 764 11.61 -42.55 4.53
N LEU A 765 10.96 -42.92 5.63
CA LEU A 765 11.18 -42.38 6.96
C LEU A 765 11.90 -43.43 7.79
N ASN A 766 13.04 -43.07 8.37
CA ASN A 766 13.73 -43.88 9.36
C ASN A 766 13.66 -43.14 10.70
N LEU A 767 13.38 -43.83 11.79
CA LEU A 767 13.34 -43.26 13.14
C LEU A 767 14.10 -44.21 14.06
N SER A 768 15.06 -43.67 14.81
CA SER A 768 15.76 -44.43 15.86
C SER A 768 15.33 -43.91 17.22
N MET A 769 14.86 -44.81 18.07
CA MET A 769 14.36 -44.50 19.41
C MET A 769 15.08 -45.36 20.44
N THR A 770 15.33 -44.81 21.62
CA THR A 770 15.78 -45.54 22.80
C THR A 770 14.60 -45.75 23.73
N TYR A 771 14.33 -47.01 24.05
CA TYR A 771 13.36 -47.41 25.04
C TYR A 771 14.07 -47.77 26.34
N LEU A 772 13.63 -47.20 27.45
CA LEU A 772 14.13 -47.44 28.79
C LEU A 772 12.97 -47.87 29.68
N LYS A 773 13.10 -49.04 30.33
CA LYS A 773 12.10 -49.52 31.28
C LYS A 773 12.76 -49.97 32.58
N LYS A 774 12.33 -49.40 33.69
CA LYS A 774 12.63 -49.85 35.05
C LYS A 774 11.43 -50.63 35.58
N ALA A 775 11.59 -51.93 35.76
CA ALA A 775 10.55 -52.81 36.28
C ALA A 775 11.04 -53.55 37.53
N LYS A 776 10.13 -53.81 38.47
CA LYS A 776 10.45 -54.55 39.69
C LYS A 776 10.78 -56.00 39.36
N ARG A 777 11.86 -56.54 39.94
CA ARG A 777 12.23 -57.94 39.68
C ARG A 777 11.16 -58.87 40.26
N SER A 778 10.78 -59.90 39.51
CA SER A 778 9.84 -60.94 39.96
C SER A 778 10.28 -61.53 41.31
N PHE A 779 9.32 -61.87 42.17
CA PHE A 779 9.59 -62.43 43.51
C PHE A 779 10.43 -63.72 43.46
N ILE A 780 10.34 -64.46 42.36
CA ILE A 780 10.99 -65.75 42.13
C ILE A 780 12.45 -65.60 41.65
N ASN A 781 12.91 -64.36 41.38
CA ASN A 781 14.26 -64.13 40.86
C ASN A 781 15.27 -63.99 42.03
N PRO A 782 16.24 -64.91 42.20
CA PRO A 782 17.18 -64.90 43.34
C PRO A 782 17.98 -63.60 43.43
N ALA A 783 18.25 -62.95 42.29
CA ALA A 783 18.97 -61.69 42.24
C ALA A 783 18.21 -60.52 42.91
N ARG A 784 16.92 -60.67 43.23
CA ARG A 784 16.16 -59.68 44.01
C ARG A 784 16.62 -59.59 45.47
N TYR A 785 17.27 -60.63 45.99
CA TYR A 785 17.76 -60.70 47.38
C TYR A 785 19.24 -60.34 47.52
N PHE A 786 19.99 -60.26 46.41
CA PHE A 786 21.45 -59.99 46.39
C PHE A 786 21.86 -58.83 45.45
N SER A 787 20.93 -58.15 44.79
CA SER A 787 21.17 -56.99 43.91
C SER A 787 20.00 -55.98 43.95
N GLU A 788 20.06 -54.90 43.18
CA GLU A 788 18.99 -53.89 43.12
C GLU A 788 17.59 -54.48 42.88
N LYS A 789 16.60 -54.00 43.65
CA LYS A 789 15.18 -54.40 43.64
C LYS A 789 14.50 -54.23 42.28
N TYR A 790 15.04 -53.34 41.46
CA TYR A 790 14.55 -53.01 40.13
C TYR A 790 15.56 -53.46 39.05
N LYS A 791 15.07 -53.73 37.84
CA LYS A 791 15.89 -53.99 36.67
C LYS A 791 15.61 -52.92 35.63
N THR A 792 16.65 -52.22 35.20
CA THR A 792 16.60 -51.33 34.05
C THR A 792 16.89 -52.14 32.79
N THR A 793 16.04 -52.00 31.78
CA THR A 793 16.25 -52.58 30.44
C THR A 793 16.30 -51.46 29.43
N GLN A 794 17.31 -51.49 28.57
CA GLN A 794 17.49 -50.54 27.49
C GLN A 794 17.40 -51.24 26.14
N LYS A 795 16.58 -50.72 25.25
CA LYS A 795 16.43 -51.22 23.87
C LYS A 795 16.54 -50.06 22.90
N THR A 796 17.21 -50.26 21.78
CA THR A 796 17.13 -49.37 20.63
C THR A 796 16.11 -49.92 19.65
N ILE A 797 15.14 -49.10 19.27
CA ILE A 797 14.08 -49.39 18.31
C ILE A 797 14.38 -48.60 17.06
N ASN A 798 14.62 -49.28 15.94
CA ASN A 798 14.72 -48.64 14.63
C ASN A 798 13.47 -48.98 13.83
N LEU A 799 12.70 -47.94 13.51
CA LEU A 799 11.52 -48.01 12.65
C LEU A 799 11.91 -47.46 11.27
N SER A 800 11.65 -48.21 10.21
CA SER A 800 11.83 -47.71 8.85
C SER A 800 10.59 -48.00 8.01
N THR A 801 9.98 -46.94 7.47
CA THR A 801 8.71 -47.01 6.73
C THR A 801 8.86 -46.39 5.34
N GLU A 802 8.26 -47.02 4.34
CA GLU A 802 8.10 -46.46 2.99
C GLU A 802 6.65 -46.03 2.82
N ILE A 803 6.46 -44.73 2.57
CA ILE A 803 5.17 -44.07 2.53
C ILE A 803 4.97 -43.50 1.13
N ALA A 804 3.93 -43.98 0.45
CA ALA A 804 3.46 -43.36 -0.78
C ALA A 804 2.48 -42.23 -0.43
N LEU A 805 2.75 -41.04 -0.96
CA LEU A 805 1.99 -39.82 -0.69
C LEU A 805 1.37 -39.30 -1.99
N SER A 806 0.09 -38.94 -1.94
CA SER A 806 -0.60 -38.35 -3.09
C SER A 806 -1.80 -37.50 -2.65
N VAL A 807 -2.21 -36.54 -3.47
CA VAL A 807 -3.49 -35.83 -3.28
C VAL A 807 -4.58 -36.54 -4.07
N GLU A 808 -5.71 -36.81 -3.42
CA GLU A 808 -6.85 -37.53 -3.99
C GLU A 808 -8.15 -36.78 -3.68
N LYS A 809 -9.19 -36.97 -4.51
CA LYS A 809 -10.51 -36.37 -4.28
C LYS A 809 -11.31 -37.11 -3.18
N LEU A 810 -11.97 -36.37 -2.31
CA LEU A 810 -12.84 -36.87 -1.24
C LEU A 810 -13.96 -37.77 -1.76
N GLU A 811 -14.53 -37.42 -2.92
CA GLU A 811 -15.61 -38.17 -3.61
C GLU A 811 -15.28 -39.65 -3.80
N LYS A 812 -14.01 -39.98 -4.06
CA LYS A 812 -13.52 -41.36 -4.24
C LYS A 812 -13.69 -42.22 -2.99
N TYR A 813 -13.72 -41.59 -1.81
CA TYR A 813 -13.66 -42.24 -0.50
C TYR A 813 -14.89 -42.03 0.37
N ILE A 814 -15.71 -41.01 0.11
CA ILE A 814 -16.81 -40.60 1.01
C ILE A 814 -17.80 -41.73 1.31
N SER A 815 -18.04 -42.63 0.34
CA SER A 815 -18.91 -43.82 0.49
C SER A 815 -18.22 -45.04 1.11
N LYS A 816 -16.90 -44.99 1.29
CA LYS A 816 -16.05 -46.11 1.75
C LYS A 816 -15.49 -45.90 3.16
N ILE A 817 -15.63 -44.70 3.71
CA ILE A 817 -15.24 -44.35 5.08
C ILE A 817 -16.50 -44.33 5.94
N SER A 818 -16.39 -44.75 7.20
CA SER A 818 -17.49 -44.59 8.15
C SER A 818 -17.37 -43.24 8.86
N LEU A 819 -18.41 -42.42 8.70
CA LEU A 819 -18.49 -41.02 9.11
C LEU A 819 -19.58 -40.84 10.17
N ALA A 820 -19.54 -39.75 10.94
CA ALA A 820 -20.68 -39.39 11.78
C ALA A 820 -21.84 -38.85 10.92
N LYS A 821 -23.08 -38.89 11.43
CA LYS A 821 -24.26 -38.38 10.70
C LYS A 821 -24.17 -36.87 10.42
N ASN A 822 -23.52 -36.12 11.30
CA ASN A 822 -23.29 -34.67 11.22
C ASN A 822 -21.88 -34.32 10.71
N GLU A 823 -21.25 -35.17 9.88
CA GLU A 823 -19.90 -34.94 9.36
C GLU A 823 -19.82 -33.65 8.52
N VAL A 824 -18.79 -32.83 8.80
CA VAL A 824 -18.48 -31.59 8.07
C VAL A 824 -17.10 -31.75 7.41
N PHE A 825 -17.03 -31.51 6.10
CA PHE A 825 -15.80 -31.49 5.31
C PHE A 825 -15.55 -30.09 4.79
N LEU A 826 -14.36 -29.53 5.01
CA LEU A 826 -14.03 -28.16 4.61
C LEU A 826 -13.23 -28.10 3.30
N GLY A 827 -13.21 -29.19 2.53
CA GLY A 827 -12.48 -29.27 1.27
C GLY A 827 -12.79 -30.56 0.53
N ASN A 828 -12.39 -30.63 -0.73
CA ASN A 828 -12.60 -31.81 -1.57
C ASN A 828 -11.31 -32.63 -1.75
N GLU A 829 -10.21 -32.19 -1.16
CA GLU A 829 -8.90 -32.78 -1.32
C GLU A 829 -8.48 -33.50 -0.04
N LEU A 830 -7.92 -34.69 -0.22
CA LEU A 830 -7.37 -35.53 0.83
C LEU A 830 -5.92 -35.86 0.51
N LEU A 831 -5.04 -35.63 1.47
CA LEU A 831 -3.70 -36.20 1.43
C LEU A 831 -3.81 -37.68 1.80
N ARG A 832 -3.52 -38.54 0.84
CA ARG A 832 -3.44 -39.98 1.00
C ARG A 832 -2.05 -40.36 1.49
N LEU A 833 -2.02 -41.10 2.60
CA LEU A 833 -0.83 -41.69 3.17
C LEU A 833 -0.95 -43.22 3.14
N ASP A 834 -0.25 -43.83 2.18
CA ASP A 834 -0.24 -45.28 1.94
C ASP A 834 1.09 -45.90 2.37
N LEU A 835 1.08 -46.55 3.53
CA LEU A 835 2.21 -47.34 4.04
C LEU A 835 2.46 -48.55 3.10
N ARG A 836 3.56 -48.48 2.34
CA ARG A 836 3.99 -49.53 1.41
C ARG A 836 4.79 -50.61 2.09
N LYS A 837 5.74 -50.21 2.92
CA LYS A 837 6.58 -51.11 3.72
C LYS A 837 6.78 -50.54 5.11
N ALA A 838 6.90 -51.43 6.09
CA ALA A 838 7.38 -51.07 7.41
C ALA A 838 8.33 -52.16 7.89
N SER A 839 9.46 -51.74 8.43
CA SER A 839 10.45 -52.58 9.07
C SER A 839 10.66 -52.07 10.48
N PHE A 840 10.67 -53.01 11.42
CA PHE A 840 10.86 -52.74 12.82
C PHE A 840 11.99 -53.64 13.31
N THR A 841 13.05 -53.04 13.85
CA THR A 841 14.16 -53.80 14.41
C THR A 841 14.50 -53.29 15.80
N THR A 842 14.62 -54.22 16.74
CA THR A 842 15.06 -53.95 18.12
C THR A 842 16.45 -54.50 18.36
N ARG A 843 17.30 -53.71 19.02
CA ARG A 843 18.66 -54.10 19.45
C ARG A 843 18.83 -53.80 20.94
N GLY A 844 19.67 -54.57 21.66
CA GLY A 844 19.91 -54.41 23.11
C GLY A 844 19.33 -55.56 23.94
N ASP A 845 18.81 -55.26 25.13
CA ASP A 845 18.20 -56.25 26.05
C ASP A 845 16.84 -56.76 25.52
N THR A 846 16.87 -57.56 24.47
CA THR A 846 15.69 -58.09 23.77
C THR A 846 15.19 -59.40 24.40
N THR A 847 13.89 -59.49 24.66
CA THR A 847 13.21 -60.74 25.05
C THR A 847 13.08 -61.71 23.87
N THR A 848 12.76 -62.98 24.13
CA THR A 848 12.48 -63.96 23.07
C THR A 848 11.34 -63.51 22.16
N LEU A 849 10.35 -62.81 22.71
CA LEU A 849 9.21 -62.24 22.00
C LEU A 849 9.62 -61.05 21.10
N ASP A 850 10.61 -60.25 21.54
CA ASP A 850 11.23 -59.18 20.73
C ASP A 850 12.04 -59.76 19.55
N LYS A 851 12.72 -60.89 19.75
CA LYS A 851 13.44 -61.60 18.68
C LYS A 851 12.49 -62.20 17.65
N ILE A 852 11.34 -62.74 18.08
CA ILE A 852 10.28 -63.25 17.19
C ILE A 852 9.61 -62.09 16.44
N THR A 853 9.30 -60.98 17.12
CA THR A 853 8.76 -59.79 16.44
C THR A 853 9.77 -59.17 15.48
N ASN A 854 11.08 -59.19 15.75
CA ASN A 854 12.10 -58.81 14.76
C ASN A 854 12.12 -59.73 13.51
N ILE A 855 11.79 -61.02 13.65
CA ILE A 855 11.74 -61.97 12.52
C ILE A 855 10.47 -61.78 11.69
N VAL A 856 9.33 -61.50 12.33
CA VAL A 856 8.02 -61.36 11.67
C VAL A 856 7.74 -59.93 11.18
N ALA A 857 8.24 -58.92 11.89
CA ALA A 857 8.07 -57.49 11.59
C ALA A 857 9.34 -56.80 11.04
N GLY A 858 10.42 -57.57 10.81
CA GLY A 858 11.72 -57.07 10.37
C GLY A 858 11.71 -56.41 8.98
N ASP A 859 10.82 -56.84 8.08
CA ASP A 859 10.59 -56.21 6.77
C ASP A 859 9.23 -56.63 6.18
N VAL A 860 8.17 -55.92 6.55
CA VAL A 860 6.80 -56.24 6.11
C VAL A 860 6.46 -55.42 4.86
N ASP A 861 6.40 -56.10 3.71
CA ASP A 861 5.88 -55.54 2.46
C ASP A 861 4.36 -55.69 2.37
N PHE A 862 3.64 -54.57 2.54
CA PHE A 862 2.19 -54.54 2.52
C PHE A 862 1.58 -54.68 1.11
N LYS A 863 2.38 -54.63 0.03
CA LYS A 863 1.87 -54.89 -1.33
C LYS A 863 1.72 -56.38 -1.63
N ARG A 864 2.65 -57.23 -1.15
CA ARG A 864 2.82 -58.61 -1.64
C ARG A 864 2.25 -59.72 -0.74
N GLY A 865 2.08 -59.48 0.57
CA GLY A 865 1.62 -60.51 1.52
C GLY A 865 0.13 -60.40 1.93
N MET A 866 -0.64 -61.49 1.82
CA MET A 866 -2.05 -61.54 2.26
C MET A 866 -2.21 -61.33 3.78
N ILE A 867 -1.27 -61.84 4.59
CA ILE A 867 -1.25 -61.66 6.05
C ILE A 867 -0.88 -60.20 6.39
N ALA A 868 0.11 -59.62 5.71
CA ALA A 868 0.54 -58.24 5.90
C ALA A 868 -0.61 -57.23 5.65
N LYS A 869 -1.41 -57.44 4.60
CA LYS A 869 -2.62 -56.63 4.32
C LYS A 869 -3.66 -56.72 5.44
N LYS A 870 -3.89 -57.91 6.00
CA LYS A 870 -4.80 -58.10 7.14
C LYS A 870 -4.29 -57.38 8.39
N VAL A 871 -2.98 -57.43 8.67
CA VAL A 871 -2.37 -56.70 9.79
C VAL A 871 -2.53 -55.18 9.61
N LYS A 872 -2.25 -54.65 8.41
CA LYS A 872 -2.47 -53.24 8.07
C LYS A 872 -3.93 -52.82 8.34
N TYR A 873 -4.88 -53.63 7.90
CA TYR A 873 -6.31 -53.40 8.13
C TYR A 873 -6.67 -53.36 9.63
N VAL A 874 -6.15 -54.29 10.43
CA VAL A 874 -6.42 -54.34 11.88
C VAL A 874 -5.83 -53.11 12.59
N VAL A 875 -4.59 -52.72 12.27
CA VAL A 875 -3.94 -51.54 12.84
C VAL A 875 -4.71 -50.27 12.48
N LEU A 876 -5.10 -50.09 11.21
CA LEU A 876 -5.88 -48.93 10.78
C LEU A 876 -7.28 -48.92 11.42
N LYS A 877 -7.92 -50.08 11.59
CA LYS A 877 -9.19 -50.22 12.30
C LYS A 877 -9.07 -49.86 13.78
N PHE A 878 -7.95 -50.18 14.42
CA PHE A 878 -7.65 -49.75 15.79
C PHE A 878 -7.39 -48.24 15.85
N MET A 879 -6.49 -47.71 15.03
CA MET A 879 -6.19 -46.28 14.94
C MET A 879 -7.42 -45.43 14.67
N LYS A 880 -8.37 -45.92 13.86
CA LYS A 880 -9.67 -45.26 13.62
C LYS A 880 -10.36 -44.87 14.92
N HIS A 881 -10.39 -45.74 15.92
CA HIS A 881 -11.14 -45.50 17.16
C HIS A 881 -10.56 -44.32 17.97
N PHE A 882 -9.27 -44.01 17.78
CA PHE A 882 -8.56 -42.92 18.45
C PHE A 882 -8.48 -41.66 17.60
N LEU A 883 -8.34 -41.79 16.28
CA LEU A 883 -8.10 -40.67 15.36
C LEU A 883 -9.37 -40.13 14.69
N HIS A 884 -10.46 -40.91 14.63
CA HIS A 884 -11.73 -40.50 14.03
C HIS A 884 -12.94 -41.06 14.79
N SER A 885 -13.53 -40.22 15.65
CA SER A 885 -14.74 -40.61 16.40
C SER A 885 -15.99 -40.53 15.52
N THR A 886 -16.73 -41.63 15.44
CA THR A 886 -18.05 -41.68 14.79
C THR A 886 -19.19 -41.19 15.69
N LYS A 887 -18.90 -40.83 16.96
CA LYS A 887 -19.87 -40.24 17.89
C LYS A 887 -20.04 -38.75 17.59
N GLU A 888 -21.29 -38.30 17.43
CA GLU A 888 -21.65 -36.94 17.00
C GLU A 888 -21.09 -35.83 17.91
N ASN A 889 -21.03 -36.06 19.22
CA ASN A 889 -20.55 -35.08 20.22
C ASN A 889 -19.02 -34.97 20.33
N LYS A 890 -18.29 -35.98 19.86
CA LYS A 890 -16.81 -35.99 19.86
C LYS A 890 -16.22 -35.65 18.49
N ASN A 891 -17.00 -35.81 17.42
CA ASN A 891 -16.57 -35.53 16.06
C ASN A 891 -16.34 -34.02 15.86
N GLY A 892 -15.11 -33.61 15.59
CA GLY A 892 -14.77 -32.20 15.38
C GLY A 892 -13.97 -31.57 16.53
N ASN A 893 -13.80 -32.27 17.66
CA ASN A 893 -13.11 -31.80 18.87
C ASN A 893 -12.12 -32.85 19.41
N ILE A 894 -11.33 -33.48 18.53
CA ILE A 894 -10.43 -34.57 18.93
C ILE A 894 -9.17 -33.97 19.57
N VAL A 895 -8.92 -34.39 20.81
CA VAL A 895 -7.70 -34.06 21.56
C VAL A 895 -6.79 -35.29 21.61
N LEU A 896 -5.54 -35.14 21.22
CA LEU A 896 -4.53 -36.20 21.30
C LEU A 896 -3.32 -35.68 22.06
N GLY A 897 -3.04 -36.28 23.22
CA GLY A 897 -1.91 -35.85 24.07
C GLY A 897 -1.98 -34.38 24.51
N GLY A 898 -3.18 -33.84 24.73
CA GLY A 898 -3.40 -32.43 25.07
C GLY A 898 -3.61 -31.50 23.86
N PHE A 899 -3.20 -31.91 22.66
CA PHE A 899 -3.31 -31.08 21.45
C PHE A 899 -4.64 -31.25 20.72
N ARG A 900 -5.30 -30.14 20.40
CA ARG A 900 -6.54 -30.09 19.60
C ARG A 900 -6.26 -30.22 18.11
N LEU A 901 -5.94 -31.43 17.66
CA LEU A 901 -5.57 -31.76 16.26
C LEU A 901 -6.52 -31.17 15.22
N ASN A 902 -7.83 -31.19 15.51
CA ASN A 902 -8.87 -30.73 14.61
C ASN A 902 -8.82 -29.22 14.31
N GLN A 903 -8.02 -28.42 15.01
CA GLN A 903 -7.78 -27.04 14.57
C GLN A 903 -6.98 -26.99 13.26
N PHE A 904 -6.14 -28.00 13.00
CA PHE A 904 -5.20 -28.01 11.88
C PHE A 904 -5.53 -29.06 10.82
N ILE A 905 -5.83 -30.29 11.26
CA ILE A 905 -6.03 -31.43 10.37
C ILE A 905 -7.15 -32.33 10.88
N LYS A 906 -7.82 -32.99 9.93
CA LYS A 906 -8.80 -34.02 10.20
C LYS A 906 -8.32 -35.33 9.62
N LEU A 907 -8.14 -36.29 10.52
CA LEU A 907 -7.70 -37.63 10.17
C LEU A 907 -8.93 -38.51 9.89
N LEU A 908 -8.90 -39.16 8.75
CA LEU A 908 -9.87 -40.14 8.29
C LEU A 908 -9.11 -41.46 8.03
N THR A 909 -9.74 -42.58 8.31
CA THR A 909 -9.14 -43.89 8.09
C THR A 909 -9.98 -44.69 7.10
N HIS A 910 -9.33 -45.16 6.03
CA HIS A 910 -9.89 -46.12 5.09
C HIS A 910 -9.25 -47.51 5.33
N LYS A 911 -9.75 -48.56 4.65
CA LYS A 911 -9.33 -49.95 4.90
C LYS A 911 -7.82 -50.19 4.73
N GLU A 912 -7.16 -49.42 3.87
CA GLU A 912 -5.76 -49.63 3.51
C GLU A 912 -4.88 -48.38 3.64
N GLU A 913 -5.43 -47.24 4.04
CA GLU A 913 -4.72 -45.95 3.99
C GLU A 913 -5.24 -44.96 5.03
N ILE A 914 -4.39 -44.01 5.41
CA ILE A 914 -4.76 -42.84 6.21
C ILE A 914 -5.01 -41.69 5.25
N LEU A 915 -6.11 -40.98 5.46
CA LEU A 915 -6.53 -39.85 4.66
C LEU A 915 -6.54 -38.62 5.57
N ILE A 916 -5.85 -37.57 5.16
CA ILE A 916 -5.71 -36.35 5.94
C ILE A 916 -6.37 -35.22 5.17
N GLN A 917 -7.37 -34.58 5.78
CA GLN A 917 -7.90 -33.32 5.30
C GLN A 917 -7.24 -32.18 6.08
N ILE A 918 -6.64 -31.23 5.37
CA ILE A 918 -6.09 -30.02 6.00
C ILE A 918 -7.25 -29.05 6.25
N ASN A 919 -7.29 -28.41 7.41
CA ASN A 919 -8.24 -27.32 7.64
C ASN A 919 -7.82 -26.13 6.75
N PRO A 920 -8.63 -25.65 5.80
CA PRO A 920 -8.17 -24.64 4.86
C PRO A 920 -7.82 -23.30 5.51
N ARG A 921 -8.38 -23.00 6.69
CA ARG A 921 -8.10 -21.79 7.49
C ARG A 921 -7.11 -22.04 8.64
N PHE A 922 -6.34 -23.13 8.60
CA PHE A 922 -5.39 -23.46 9.68
C PHE A 922 -4.32 -22.36 9.89
N ALA A 923 -3.96 -21.64 8.82
CA ALA A 923 -2.92 -20.62 8.84
C ALA A 923 -3.46 -19.23 9.19
N THR A 924 -4.71 -18.93 8.81
CA THR A 924 -5.36 -17.64 9.05
C THR A 924 -6.85 -17.72 8.68
N ALA A 925 -7.68 -16.87 9.30
CA ALA A 925 -9.08 -16.72 8.94
C ALA A 925 -9.29 -15.98 7.60
N ALA A 926 -8.25 -15.33 7.07
CA ALA A 926 -8.31 -14.48 5.88
C ALA A 926 -8.33 -15.25 4.55
N PHE A 927 -7.79 -16.47 4.51
CA PHE A 927 -7.75 -17.28 3.28
C PHE A 927 -8.13 -18.73 3.53
N ASP A 928 -8.81 -19.31 2.54
CA ASP A 928 -8.97 -20.73 2.39
C ASP A 928 -7.80 -21.26 1.54
N ILE A 929 -6.99 -22.16 2.09
CA ILE A 929 -5.89 -22.82 1.39
C ILE A 929 -6.33 -24.23 0.97
N ARG A 930 -6.32 -24.54 -0.32
CA ARG A 930 -6.69 -25.86 -0.85
C ARG A 930 -5.49 -26.55 -1.48
N LEU A 931 -5.31 -27.83 -1.21
CA LEU A 931 -4.24 -28.62 -1.82
C LEU A 931 -4.49 -28.77 -3.32
N LEU A 932 -3.47 -28.56 -4.15
CA LEU A 932 -3.61 -28.87 -5.56
C LEU A 932 -3.51 -30.38 -5.82
N PRO A 933 -4.37 -30.94 -6.69
CA PRO A 933 -4.21 -32.32 -7.13
C PRO A 933 -2.93 -32.47 -7.95
N ASN A 934 -2.34 -33.67 -7.92
CA ASN A 934 -1.11 -33.94 -8.67
C ASN A 934 -1.37 -33.83 -10.17
N GLN A 935 -0.68 -32.90 -10.83
CA GLN A 935 -0.83 -32.64 -12.26
C GLN A 935 0.49 -32.14 -12.87
N THR A 936 0.55 -32.06 -14.20
CA THR A 936 1.69 -31.46 -14.92
C THR A 936 1.22 -30.21 -15.65
N PHE A 937 1.93 -29.11 -15.49
CA PHE A 937 1.66 -27.84 -16.14
C PHE A 937 2.94 -27.34 -16.83
N ASN A 938 2.93 -27.22 -18.16
CA ASN A 938 4.10 -26.82 -18.95
C ASN A 938 5.41 -27.58 -18.60
N GLY A 939 5.29 -28.87 -18.30
CA GLY A 939 6.43 -29.72 -17.92
C GLY A 939 6.83 -29.67 -16.44
N GLU A 940 6.26 -28.77 -15.63
CA GLU A 940 6.44 -28.72 -14.18
C GLU A 940 5.39 -29.60 -13.48
N SER A 941 5.81 -30.41 -12.51
CA SER A 941 4.89 -31.17 -11.67
C SER A 941 4.33 -30.28 -10.56
N LEU A 942 3.01 -30.23 -10.45
CA LEU A 942 2.27 -29.49 -9.42
C LEU A 942 1.51 -30.43 -8.48
N GLY A 943 1.23 -29.97 -7.26
CA GLY A 943 0.47 -30.68 -6.24
C GLY A 943 1.38 -31.19 -5.12
N PHE A 944 1.23 -32.44 -4.71
CA PHE A 944 2.15 -33.07 -3.77
C PHE A 944 3.21 -33.88 -4.52
N THR A 945 4.41 -33.31 -4.64
CA THR A 945 5.48 -33.85 -5.46
C THR A 945 6.67 -34.30 -4.61
N LEU A 946 7.25 -35.44 -4.96
CA LEU A 946 8.48 -35.95 -4.36
C LEU A 946 9.50 -36.17 -5.47
N ASN A 947 10.57 -35.38 -5.48
CA ASN A 947 11.57 -35.41 -6.56
C ASN A 947 12.85 -36.10 -6.08
N LYS A 948 13.16 -37.27 -6.67
CA LYS A 948 14.35 -38.04 -6.30
C LYS A 948 15.66 -37.34 -6.64
N LYS A 949 15.74 -36.66 -7.79
CA LYS A 949 16.96 -35.99 -8.28
C LYS A 949 17.27 -34.76 -7.43
N ALA A 950 16.27 -33.92 -7.18
CA ALA A 950 16.38 -32.72 -6.37
C ALA A 950 16.40 -33.03 -4.85
N LYS A 951 15.92 -34.21 -4.44
CA LYS A 951 15.72 -34.60 -3.02
C LYS A 951 14.79 -33.65 -2.29
N THR A 952 13.72 -33.24 -2.97
CA THR A 952 12.75 -32.27 -2.47
C THR A 952 11.36 -32.88 -2.32
N LEU A 953 10.61 -32.31 -1.38
CA LEU A 953 9.17 -32.48 -1.21
C LEU A 953 8.51 -31.16 -1.61
N GLY A 954 7.64 -31.16 -2.61
CA GLY A 954 6.82 -30.03 -3.01
C GLY A 954 5.37 -30.21 -2.57
N ILE A 955 4.75 -29.15 -2.07
CA ILE A 955 3.33 -29.06 -1.78
C ILE A 955 2.82 -27.74 -2.36
N ASP A 956 1.99 -27.83 -3.39
CA ASP A 956 1.37 -26.69 -4.03
C ASP A 956 -0.11 -26.56 -3.61
N PHE A 957 -0.56 -25.32 -3.47
CA PHE A 957 -1.89 -24.96 -3.01
C PHE A 957 -2.49 -23.88 -3.91
N SER A 958 -3.81 -23.89 -4.02
CA SER A 958 -4.59 -22.74 -4.48
C SER A 958 -5.14 -21.98 -3.27
N THR A 959 -5.35 -20.68 -3.41
CA THR A 959 -5.83 -19.81 -2.33
C THR A 959 -7.09 -19.07 -2.73
N ASN A 960 -8.00 -18.92 -1.78
CA ASN A 960 -9.17 -18.07 -1.96
C ASN A 960 -9.34 -17.14 -0.76
N GLY A 961 -9.47 -15.85 -1.01
CA GLY A 961 -9.63 -14.83 0.02
C GLY A 961 -11.05 -14.80 0.58
N ALA A 962 -11.18 -14.75 1.91
CA ALA A 962 -12.45 -14.45 2.54
C ALA A 962 -12.87 -13.00 2.25
N MET A 963 -14.18 -12.73 2.28
CA MET A 963 -14.69 -11.37 2.13
C MET A 963 -14.15 -10.41 3.20
N ALA A 964 -13.46 -9.36 2.78
CA ALA A 964 -12.85 -8.36 3.68
C ALA A 964 -13.92 -7.54 4.42
N SER A 965 -13.60 -7.08 5.64
CA SER A 965 -14.57 -6.38 6.49
C SER A 965 -14.97 -5.02 5.91
N VAL A 966 -14.03 -4.29 5.29
CA VAL A 966 -14.30 -3.06 4.52
C VAL A 966 -15.31 -3.30 3.41
N ASP A 967 -15.20 -4.40 2.66
CA ASP A 967 -16.09 -4.68 1.55
C ASP A 967 -17.50 -5.06 2.06
N LYS A 968 -17.59 -5.87 3.14
CA LYS A 968 -18.86 -6.13 3.85
C LYS A 968 -19.51 -4.82 4.33
N GLY A 969 -18.71 -3.91 4.90
CA GLY A 969 -19.15 -2.59 5.37
C GLY A 969 -19.66 -1.68 4.25
N GLU A 970 -18.99 -1.66 3.11
CA GLU A 970 -19.43 -0.89 1.94
C GLU A 970 -20.76 -1.43 1.38
N LEU A 971 -20.93 -2.75 1.31
CA LEU A 971 -22.19 -3.38 0.90
C LEU A 971 -23.33 -3.07 1.90
N LEU A 972 -23.06 -3.10 3.20
CA LEU A 972 -24.01 -2.64 4.22
C LEU A 972 -24.40 -1.17 4.00
N ARG A 973 -23.42 -0.30 3.72
CA ARG A 973 -23.67 1.13 3.47
C ARG A 973 -24.57 1.33 2.26
N ILE A 974 -24.37 0.58 1.18
CA ILE A 974 -25.25 0.62 0.00
C ILE A 974 -26.70 0.27 0.38
N MET A 975 -26.92 -0.79 1.18
CA MET A 975 -28.27 -1.17 1.62
C MET A 975 -28.93 -0.09 2.49
N VAL A 976 -28.19 0.49 3.44
CA VAL A 976 -28.68 1.56 4.31
C VAL A 976 -29.02 2.80 3.49
N GLU A 977 -28.14 3.21 2.58
CA GLU A 977 -28.36 4.37 1.72
C GLU A 977 -29.55 4.16 0.77
N ALA A 978 -29.75 2.97 0.20
CA ALA A 978 -30.92 2.67 -0.63
C ALA A 978 -32.24 2.95 0.11
N ASN A 979 -32.36 2.45 1.35
CA ASN A 979 -33.53 2.69 2.20
C ASN A 979 -33.71 4.20 2.50
N GLN A 980 -32.61 4.89 2.82
CA GLN A 980 -32.63 6.33 3.15
C GLN A 980 -32.98 7.19 1.94
N MET A 981 -32.57 6.82 0.72
CA MET A 981 -32.84 7.59 -0.49
C MET A 981 -34.33 7.55 -0.87
N ILE A 982 -35.03 6.44 -0.63
CA ILE A 982 -36.44 6.28 -1.02
C ILE A 982 -37.42 6.74 0.06
N ALA A 983 -37.04 6.67 1.34
CA ALA A 983 -37.93 7.08 2.44
C ALA A 983 -38.58 8.48 2.26
N PRO A 984 -37.91 9.52 1.74
CA PRO A 984 -38.51 10.83 1.47
C PRO A 984 -39.49 10.88 0.29
N TYR A 985 -39.55 9.83 -0.55
CA TYR A 985 -40.49 9.73 -1.67
C TYR A 985 -41.76 8.99 -1.23
N LEU A 986 -41.61 7.91 -0.45
CA LEU A 986 -42.74 7.15 0.09
C LEU A 986 -43.59 7.93 1.10
N LYS A 987 -43.02 8.97 1.73
CA LYS A 987 -43.75 9.84 2.67
C LYS A 987 -44.64 10.88 1.96
N ILE A 988 -44.46 11.10 0.65
CA ILE A 988 -45.22 12.09 -0.10
C ILE A 988 -46.61 11.55 -0.39
N GLN A 989 -47.63 12.27 0.06
CA GLN A 989 -49.05 11.93 -0.14
C GLN A 989 -49.70 12.74 -1.27
N ASN A 990 -49.02 13.79 -1.76
CA ASN A 990 -49.49 14.62 -2.87
C ASN A 990 -48.90 14.18 -4.22
N LYS A 991 -49.76 14.01 -5.23
CA LYS A 991 -49.40 13.49 -6.56
C LYS A 991 -48.48 14.45 -7.32
N GLU A 992 -48.79 15.74 -7.32
CA GLU A 992 -48.02 16.77 -8.02
C GLU A 992 -46.62 16.96 -7.42
N GLU A 993 -46.51 16.90 -6.10
CA GLU A 993 -45.25 16.98 -5.35
C GLU A 993 -44.33 15.79 -5.70
N LEU A 994 -44.89 14.58 -5.78
CA LEU A 994 -44.12 13.39 -6.15
C LEU A 994 -43.65 13.46 -7.61
N ILE A 995 -44.52 13.87 -8.55
CA ILE A 995 -44.13 14.10 -9.95
C ILE A 995 -42.99 15.10 -10.05
N GLN A 996 -43.08 16.25 -9.35
CA GLN A 996 -42.06 17.29 -9.41
C GLN A 996 -40.70 16.79 -8.92
N LYS A 997 -40.69 15.96 -7.87
CA LYS A 997 -39.46 15.37 -7.32
C LYS A 997 -38.84 14.32 -8.24
N LEU A 998 -39.67 13.48 -8.88
CA LEU A 998 -39.23 12.43 -9.80
C LEU A 998 -38.72 12.96 -11.15
N ARG A 999 -39.27 14.10 -11.64
CA ARG A 999 -38.83 14.74 -12.90
C ARG A 999 -37.35 15.12 -12.95
N THR A 1000 -36.68 15.21 -11.80
CA THR A 1000 -35.27 15.63 -11.75
C THR A 1000 -34.29 14.54 -12.19
N SER A 1001 -34.73 13.29 -12.41
CA SER A 1001 -33.90 12.08 -12.64
C SER A 1001 -32.83 11.79 -11.58
N THR A 1002 -32.66 12.67 -10.58
CA THR A 1002 -31.63 12.59 -9.54
C THR A 1002 -31.69 11.29 -8.75
N LEU A 1003 -32.89 10.75 -8.51
CA LEU A 1003 -33.06 9.47 -7.83
C LEU A 1003 -32.56 8.32 -8.70
N PHE A 1004 -32.99 8.27 -9.97
CA PHE A 1004 -32.56 7.26 -10.92
C PHE A 1004 -31.04 7.28 -11.09
N ASP A 1005 -30.45 8.48 -11.23
CA ASP A 1005 -29.03 8.68 -11.38
C ASP A 1005 -28.23 8.19 -10.16
N ARG A 1006 -28.70 8.50 -8.94
CA ARG A 1006 -28.04 8.07 -7.70
C ARG A 1006 -28.11 6.56 -7.48
N PHE A 1007 -29.13 5.89 -8.00
CA PHE A 1007 -29.23 4.42 -7.97
C PHE A 1007 -28.39 3.78 -9.08
N PHE A 1008 -28.52 4.24 -10.32
CA PHE A 1008 -28.04 3.53 -11.52
C PHE A 1008 -26.99 4.30 -12.34
N TYR A 1009 -27.09 5.62 -12.49
CA TYR A 1009 -26.30 6.40 -13.45
C TYR A 1009 -25.90 7.78 -12.89
N ASN A 1010 -24.82 7.91 -12.11
CA ASN A 1010 -24.45 9.24 -11.65
C ASN A 1010 -23.68 10.01 -12.73
N SER A 1011 -24.18 11.18 -13.11
CA SER A 1011 -23.51 12.13 -14.02
C SER A 1011 -22.32 12.85 -13.36
N ASP A 1012 -22.30 12.90 -12.02
CA ASP A 1012 -21.14 13.33 -11.23
C ASP A 1012 -20.20 12.13 -10.99
N TYR A 1013 -19.19 11.98 -11.86
CA TYR A 1013 -18.18 10.90 -11.79
C TYR A 1013 -17.41 10.83 -10.46
N LYS A 1014 -17.54 11.83 -9.58
CA LYS A 1014 -16.92 11.84 -8.25
C LYS A 1014 -17.77 11.16 -7.18
N LYS A 1015 -19.02 10.82 -7.47
CA LYS A 1015 -19.95 10.11 -6.56
C LYS A 1015 -20.58 8.94 -7.31
N MET A 1016 -20.08 7.73 -7.15
CA MET A 1016 -20.68 6.58 -7.83
C MET A 1016 -22.13 6.33 -7.40
N SER A 1017 -22.97 5.90 -8.34
CA SER A 1017 -24.31 5.39 -8.02
C SER A 1017 -24.22 4.11 -7.17
N LEU A 1018 -25.32 3.71 -6.51
CA LEU A 1018 -25.34 2.50 -5.69
C LEU A 1018 -24.94 1.23 -6.47
N VAL A 1019 -25.43 1.07 -7.71
CA VAL A 1019 -25.05 -0.06 -8.58
C VAL A 1019 -23.59 0.01 -9.03
N HIS A 1020 -23.05 1.20 -9.33
CA HIS A 1020 -21.63 1.33 -9.66
C HIS A 1020 -20.74 0.96 -8.46
N ARG A 1021 -21.15 1.30 -7.23
CA ARG A 1021 -20.44 0.90 -6.00
C ARG A 1021 -20.51 -0.61 -5.77
N LEU A 1022 -21.68 -1.23 -6.01
CA LEU A 1022 -21.83 -2.70 -5.97
C LEU A 1022 -20.91 -3.39 -6.98
N ASN A 1023 -20.96 -2.94 -8.24
CA ASN A 1023 -20.13 -3.43 -9.33
C ASN A 1023 -18.64 -3.25 -9.01
N ARG A 1024 -18.27 -2.14 -8.39
CA ARG A 1024 -16.91 -1.89 -7.93
C ARG A 1024 -16.47 -2.89 -6.85
N VAL A 1025 -17.29 -3.21 -5.86
CA VAL A 1025 -16.96 -4.26 -4.88
C VAL A 1025 -16.77 -5.61 -5.59
N LEU A 1026 -17.60 -5.92 -6.59
CA LEU A 1026 -17.47 -7.14 -7.40
C LEU A 1026 -16.19 -7.22 -8.21
N THR A 1027 -15.55 -6.09 -8.56
CA THR A 1027 -14.23 -6.11 -9.22
C THR A 1027 -13.17 -6.83 -8.38
N ASN A 1028 -13.35 -6.89 -7.05
CA ASN A 1028 -12.46 -7.62 -6.15
C ASN A 1028 -12.74 -9.12 -6.10
N TYR A 1029 -13.85 -9.63 -6.66
CA TYR A 1029 -14.25 -11.04 -6.56
C TYR A 1029 -14.56 -11.61 -7.95
N THR A 1030 -13.52 -11.96 -8.70
CA THR A 1030 -13.63 -12.43 -10.11
C THR A 1030 -14.54 -13.65 -10.27
N GLY A 1031 -14.53 -14.57 -9.30
CA GLY A 1031 -15.49 -15.69 -9.26
C GLY A 1031 -16.97 -15.30 -9.28
N LEU A 1032 -17.30 -14.15 -8.69
CA LEU A 1032 -18.66 -13.62 -8.74
C LEU A 1032 -18.96 -12.97 -10.10
N GLN A 1033 -17.98 -12.31 -10.72
CA GLN A 1033 -18.13 -11.69 -12.04
C GLN A 1033 -18.55 -12.70 -13.10
N ASP A 1034 -17.99 -13.91 -13.07
CA ASP A 1034 -18.34 -15.00 -13.97
C ASP A 1034 -19.80 -15.48 -13.76
N ILE A 1035 -20.24 -15.56 -12.50
CA ILE A 1035 -21.61 -15.99 -12.15
C ILE A 1035 -22.64 -14.94 -12.59
N VAL A 1036 -22.33 -13.65 -12.39
CA VAL A 1036 -23.22 -12.54 -12.78
C VAL A 1036 -23.05 -12.10 -14.24
N LYS A 1037 -22.09 -12.70 -14.97
CA LYS A 1037 -21.74 -12.37 -16.37
C LYS A 1037 -21.46 -10.88 -16.57
N MET A 1038 -20.66 -10.29 -15.68
CA MET A 1038 -20.33 -8.87 -15.73
C MET A 1038 -19.47 -8.54 -16.97
N ASP A 1039 -19.87 -7.53 -17.74
CA ASP A 1039 -19.08 -7.07 -18.89
C ASP A 1039 -17.80 -6.34 -18.43
N SER A 1040 -16.65 -6.77 -18.97
CA SER A 1040 -15.36 -6.12 -18.83
C SER A 1040 -15.38 -4.61 -19.15
N SER A 1041 -16.21 -4.18 -20.11
CA SER A 1041 -16.32 -2.78 -20.50
C SER A 1041 -16.89 -1.89 -19.38
N VAL A 1042 -17.70 -2.45 -18.47
CA VAL A 1042 -18.23 -1.76 -17.28
C VAL A 1042 -17.12 -1.56 -16.24
N ILE A 1043 -16.24 -2.57 -16.08
CA ILE A 1043 -15.08 -2.51 -15.19
C ILE A 1043 -14.10 -1.44 -15.70
N ASP A 1044 -13.83 -1.45 -16.99
CA ASP A 1044 -12.97 -0.46 -17.64
C ASP A 1044 -13.56 0.94 -17.56
N ALA A 1045 -14.87 1.11 -17.73
CA ALA A 1045 -15.53 2.41 -17.58
C ALA A 1045 -15.45 2.94 -16.14
N ILE A 1046 -15.64 2.08 -15.13
CA ILE A 1046 -15.48 2.45 -13.70
C ILE A 1046 -14.03 2.87 -13.42
N ASN A 1047 -13.05 2.11 -13.90
CA ASN A 1047 -11.64 2.40 -13.69
C ASN A 1047 -11.19 3.69 -14.41
N ASN A 1048 -11.64 3.89 -15.65
CA ASN A 1048 -11.35 5.08 -16.44
C ASN A 1048 -11.97 6.35 -15.83
N SER A 1049 -13.23 6.27 -15.37
CA SER A 1049 -13.95 7.43 -14.82
C SER A 1049 -13.36 7.96 -13.52
N LEU A 1050 -12.73 7.10 -12.71
CA LEU A 1050 -12.07 7.50 -11.47
C LEU A 1050 -10.65 8.06 -11.68
N SER A 1051 -10.16 8.09 -12.93
CA SER A 1051 -8.74 8.27 -13.22
C SER A 1051 -7.86 7.25 -12.47
N THR A 1052 -8.46 6.11 -12.09
CA THR A 1052 -7.81 4.94 -11.50
C THR A 1052 -7.50 3.97 -12.62
N ASN A 1053 -6.83 4.44 -13.68
CA ASN A 1053 -6.17 3.59 -14.67
C ASN A 1053 -4.96 2.90 -14.01
N PHE A 1054 -5.23 2.22 -12.90
CA PHE A 1054 -4.32 1.34 -12.20
C PHE A 1054 -4.48 -0.10 -12.68
N SER A 1055 -5.34 -0.35 -13.67
CA SER A 1055 -5.58 -1.66 -14.27
C SER A 1055 -4.24 -2.28 -14.69
N LEU A 1056 -3.88 -3.37 -14.03
CA LEU A 1056 -3.23 -4.44 -14.75
C LEU A 1056 -4.21 -4.94 -15.82
N PRO A 1057 -3.72 -5.50 -16.93
CA PRO A 1057 -4.56 -6.34 -17.74
C PRO A 1057 -5.24 -7.40 -16.85
N PRO A 1058 -6.50 -7.77 -17.14
CA PRO A 1058 -7.21 -8.80 -16.40
C PRO A 1058 -6.31 -10.04 -16.31
N GLN A 1059 -5.82 -10.35 -15.11
CA GLN A 1059 -5.17 -11.62 -14.88
C GLN A 1059 -6.20 -12.69 -15.18
N ALA A 1060 -5.87 -13.60 -16.11
CA ALA A 1060 -6.75 -14.70 -16.46
C ALA A 1060 -7.14 -15.42 -15.16
N PRO A 1061 -8.45 -15.55 -14.85
CA PRO A 1061 -8.90 -16.01 -13.56
C PRO A 1061 -8.35 -17.41 -13.30
N THR A 1062 -7.45 -17.52 -12.32
CA THR A 1062 -7.05 -18.80 -11.71
C THR A 1062 -8.16 -19.27 -10.77
N SER A 1063 -9.38 -19.48 -11.30
CA SER A 1063 -10.50 -20.09 -10.56
C SER A 1063 -10.69 -19.59 -9.12
N ASP A 1064 -10.93 -18.29 -8.93
CA ASP A 1064 -11.42 -17.75 -7.64
C ASP A 1064 -12.83 -18.32 -7.41
N LEU A 1065 -12.94 -19.53 -6.90
CA LEU A 1065 -14.22 -20.09 -6.46
C LEU A 1065 -14.72 -19.26 -5.27
N PRO A 1066 -16.03 -19.09 -5.03
CA PRO A 1066 -16.51 -18.48 -3.80
C PRO A 1066 -15.96 -19.18 -2.55
N SER A 1067 -15.91 -18.46 -1.42
CA SER A 1067 -15.48 -19.04 -0.13
C SER A 1067 -16.31 -20.28 0.21
N LEU A 1068 -15.82 -21.18 1.07
CA LEU A 1068 -16.55 -22.42 1.39
C LEU A 1068 -17.97 -22.21 1.95
N SER A 1069 -18.25 -21.04 2.51
CA SER A 1069 -19.58 -20.65 2.97
C SER A 1069 -20.40 -19.95 1.88
N GLY A 1070 -19.79 -19.45 0.80
CA GLY A 1070 -20.46 -18.67 -0.24
C GLY A 1070 -21.03 -17.36 0.28
N VAL A 1071 -20.42 -16.78 1.32
CA VAL A 1071 -20.92 -15.58 2.00
C VAL A 1071 -20.97 -14.37 1.07
N GLU A 1072 -20.01 -14.28 0.15
CA GLU A 1072 -19.93 -13.23 -0.87
C GLU A 1072 -21.19 -13.21 -1.75
N LEU A 1073 -21.68 -14.40 -2.13
CA LEU A 1073 -22.88 -14.56 -2.97
C LEU A 1073 -24.11 -13.97 -2.27
N MET A 1074 -24.26 -14.25 -0.97
CA MET A 1074 -25.41 -13.82 -0.18
C MET A 1074 -25.39 -12.33 0.13
N TYR A 1075 -24.21 -11.75 0.37
CA TYR A 1075 -24.07 -10.30 0.53
C TYR A 1075 -24.48 -9.55 -0.74
N VAL A 1076 -23.91 -9.94 -1.90
CA VAL A 1076 -24.19 -9.27 -3.18
C VAL A 1076 -25.65 -9.44 -3.59
N ALA A 1077 -26.21 -10.65 -3.45
CA ALA A 1077 -27.63 -10.91 -3.71
C ALA A 1077 -28.54 -10.08 -2.79
N SER A 1078 -28.20 -9.93 -1.51
CA SER A 1078 -28.97 -9.12 -0.57
C SER A 1078 -28.97 -7.65 -0.94
N VAL A 1079 -27.81 -7.10 -1.34
CA VAL A 1079 -27.70 -5.69 -1.75
C VAL A 1079 -28.52 -5.43 -3.01
N ALA A 1080 -28.39 -6.30 -4.02
CA ALA A 1080 -29.17 -6.20 -5.25
C ALA A 1080 -30.68 -6.28 -4.98
N LEU A 1081 -31.11 -7.18 -4.09
CA LEU A 1081 -32.52 -7.28 -3.68
C LEU A 1081 -32.99 -6.04 -2.93
N VAL A 1082 -32.20 -5.53 -1.97
CA VAL A 1082 -32.56 -4.32 -1.23
C VAL A 1082 -32.70 -3.14 -2.18
N ILE A 1083 -31.81 -2.98 -3.17
CA ILE A 1083 -31.95 -1.96 -4.21
C ILE A 1083 -33.25 -2.16 -4.99
N LYS A 1084 -33.49 -3.38 -5.49
CA LYS A 1084 -34.66 -3.72 -6.30
C LYS A 1084 -35.97 -3.44 -5.56
N GLU A 1085 -36.11 -3.98 -4.36
CA GLU A 1085 -37.37 -3.89 -3.60
C GLU A 1085 -37.66 -2.47 -3.09
N ASN A 1086 -36.62 -1.67 -2.84
CA ASN A 1086 -36.79 -0.25 -2.56
C ASN A 1086 -37.45 0.47 -3.75
N ILE A 1087 -36.96 0.23 -4.97
CA ILE A 1087 -37.55 0.81 -6.18
C ILE A 1087 -38.95 0.23 -6.43
N ASN A 1088 -39.19 -1.06 -6.22
CA ASN A 1088 -40.54 -1.64 -6.29
C ASN A 1088 -41.51 -0.94 -5.35
N LYS A 1089 -41.11 -0.67 -4.09
CA LYS A 1089 -41.93 0.09 -3.14
C LYS A 1089 -42.28 1.48 -3.67
N LEU A 1090 -41.35 2.15 -4.35
CA LEU A 1090 -41.62 3.43 -5.01
C LEU A 1090 -42.60 3.29 -6.18
N ILE A 1091 -42.43 2.27 -7.03
CA ILE A 1091 -43.32 2.00 -8.15
C ILE A 1091 -44.74 1.69 -7.65
N SER A 1092 -44.90 0.80 -6.66
CA SER A 1092 -46.20 0.51 -6.06
C SER A 1092 -46.83 1.74 -5.42
N HIS A 1093 -46.05 2.59 -4.73
CA HIS A 1093 -46.55 3.87 -4.20
C HIS A 1093 -47.02 4.82 -5.32
N MET A 1094 -46.34 4.82 -6.46
CA MET A 1094 -46.77 5.57 -7.65
C MET A 1094 -48.06 4.99 -8.25
N GLU A 1095 -48.18 3.67 -8.34
CA GLU A 1095 -49.38 2.97 -8.81
C GLU A 1095 -50.59 3.27 -7.91
N ASP A 1096 -50.41 3.22 -6.58
CA ASP A 1096 -51.42 3.59 -5.58
C ASP A 1096 -51.91 5.04 -5.77
N MET A 1097 -51.02 5.93 -6.23
CA MET A 1097 -51.33 7.32 -6.59
C MET A 1097 -51.84 7.51 -8.04
N SER A 1098 -52.05 6.42 -8.77
CA SER A 1098 -52.44 6.41 -10.19
C SER A 1098 -51.47 7.22 -11.09
N LEU A 1099 -50.16 7.03 -10.88
CA LEU A 1099 -49.06 7.64 -11.64
C LEU A 1099 -48.43 6.64 -12.61
N THR A 1100 -49.11 6.37 -13.73
CA THR A 1100 -48.66 5.37 -14.71
C THR A 1100 -47.76 5.91 -15.84
N ASN A 1101 -47.74 7.24 -16.06
CA ASN A 1101 -47.00 7.88 -17.17
C ASN A 1101 -45.88 8.82 -16.68
N VAL A 1102 -45.06 8.36 -15.72
CA VAL A 1102 -43.92 9.14 -15.22
C VAL A 1102 -42.69 8.85 -16.07
N GLN A 1103 -42.05 9.91 -16.57
CA GLN A 1103 -40.81 9.82 -17.35
C GLN A 1103 -39.73 9.05 -16.57
N GLY A 1104 -39.20 7.97 -17.16
CA GLY A 1104 -38.18 7.11 -16.54
C GLY A 1104 -38.69 5.85 -15.83
N LEU A 1105 -40.02 5.63 -15.74
CA LEU A 1105 -40.59 4.42 -15.13
C LEU A 1105 -40.15 3.13 -15.86
N GLU A 1106 -40.23 3.09 -17.19
CA GLU A 1106 -39.75 1.96 -18.01
C GLU A 1106 -38.25 1.68 -17.77
N GLN A 1107 -37.45 2.72 -17.54
CA GLN A 1107 -36.02 2.56 -17.25
C GLN A 1107 -35.79 1.96 -15.85
N PHE A 1108 -36.61 2.30 -14.86
CA PHE A 1108 -36.58 1.64 -13.56
C PHE A 1108 -36.93 0.15 -13.72
N GLU A 1109 -38.03 -0.17 -14.41
CA GLU A 1109 -38.46 -1.56 -14.64
C GLU A 1109 -37.41 -2.40 -15.37
N GLU A 1110 -36.77 -1.85 -16.40
CA GLU A 1110 -35.66 -2.50 -17.11
C GLU A 1110 -34.48 -2.81 -16.16
N ARG A 1111 -34.13 -1.85 -15.29
CA ARG A 1111 -33.03 -2.03 -14.33
C ARG A 1111 -33.37 -3.03 -13.24
N LEU A 1112 -34.63 -3.09 -12.80
CA LEU A 1112 -35.08 -4.10 -11.84
C LEU A 1112 -34.98 -5.50 -12.40
N LYS A 1113 -35.36 -5.68 -13.66
CA LYS A 1113 -35.19 -6.94 -14.38
C LYS A 1113 -33.72 -7.32 -14.48
N LEU A 1114 -32.84 -6.37 -14.81
CA LEU A 1114 -31.39 -6.61 -14.87
C LEU A 1114 -30.80 -7.02 -13.52
N LEU A 1115 -31.23 -6.40 -12.41
CA LEU A 1115 -30.81 -6.79 -11.05
C LEU A 1115 -31.24 -8.22 -10.71
N GLU A 1116 -32.46 -8.60 -11.09
CA GLU A 1116 -32.98 -9.95 -10.88
C GLU A 1116 -32.21 -10.99 -11.69
N GLU A 1117 -32.11 -10.77 -13.01
CA GLU A 1117 -31.54 -11.73 -13.96
C GLU A 1117 -30.02 -11.84 -13.86
N SER A 1118 -29.32 -10.76 -13.51
CA SER A 1118 -27.86 -10.74 -13.47
C SER A 1118 -27.28 -11.00 -12.08
N PHE A 1119 -27.94 -10.55 -11.01
CA PHE A 1119 -27.41 -10.66 -9.64
C PHE A 1119 -28.22 -11.62 -8.78
N ILE A 1120 -29.50 -11.34 -8.56
CA ILE A 1120 -30.28 -12.00 -7.50
C ILE A 1120 -30.49 -13.49 -7.81
N ALA A 1121 -31.13 -13.80 -8.95
CA ALA A 1121 -31.47 -15.18 -9.29
C ALA A 1121 -30.22 -16.07 -9.52
N PRO A 1122 -29.18 -15.63 -10.26
CA PRO A 1122 -27.97 -16.44 -10.43
C PRO A 1122 -27.24 -16.74 -9.11
N LEU A 1123 -27.02 -15.72 -8.27
CA LEU A 1123 -26.28 -15.89 -7.00
C LEU A 1123 -27.07 -16.73 -5.99
N TYR A 1124 -28.38 -16.50 -5.88
CA TYR A 1124 -29.27 -17.29 -5.04
C TYR A 1124 -29.28 -18.77 -5.44
N ASN A 1125 -29.44 -19.05 -6.75
CA ASN A 1125 -29.49 -20.41 -7.26
C ASN A 1125 -28.14 -21.12 -7.10
N HIS A 1126 -27.04 -20.41 -7.36
CA HIS A 1126 -25.70 -20.94 -7.19
C HIS A 1126 -25.43 -21.32 -5.72
N TYR A 1127 -25.80 -20.44 -4.77
CA TYR A 1127 -25.72 -20.75 -3.33
C TYR A 1127 -26.57 -21.97 -2.94
N LYS A 1128 -27.83 -22.01 -3.41
CA LYS A 1128 -28.77 -23.09 -3.13
C LYS A 1128 -28.25 -24.46 -3.59
N LEU A 1129 -27.64 -24.50 -4.78
CA LEU A 1129 -27.13 -25.73 -5.39
C LEU A 1129 -25.83 -26.21 -4.75
N HIS A 1130 -24.90 -25.29 -4.46
CA HIS A 1130 -23.52 -25.67 -4.13
C HIS A 1130 -23.15 -25.50 -2.64
N PHE A 1131 -23.81 -24.60 -1.89
CA PHE A 1131 -23.34 -24.18 -0.55
C PHE A 1131 -24.32 -24.48 0.58
N ARG A 1132 -25.63 -24.32 0.34
CA ARG A 1132 -26.67 -24.41 1.38
C ARG A 1132 -26.62 -25.70 2.19
N ALA A 1133 -26.51 -26.85 1.54
CA ALA A 1133 -26.52 -28.15 2.22
C ALA A 1133 -25.32 -28.30 3.18
N HIS A 1134 -24.17 -27.72 2.81
CA HIS A 1134 -22.97 -27.71 3.63
C HIS A 1134 -23.10 -26.75 4.82
N ASN A 1135 -23.51 -25.50 4.58
CA ASN A 1135 -23.71 -24.50 5.62
C ASN A 1135 -24.73 -24.94 6.67
N ARG A 1136 -25.84 -25.55 6.24
CA ARG A 1136 -26.85 -26.09 7.17
C ARG A 1136 -26.26 -27.15 8.10
N LYS A 1137 -25.32 -27.99 7.62
CA LYS A 1137 -24.61 -28.95 8.48
C LYS A 1137 -23.70 -28.26 9.50
N ILE A 1138 -22.97 -27.22 9.08
CA ILE A 1138 -22.13 -26.41 9.99
C ILE A 1138 -22.99 -25.78 11.09
N VAL A 1139 -24.07 -25.08 10.69
CA VAL A 1139 -24.96 -24.37 11.62
C VAL A 1139 -25.63 -25.33 12.60
N ASN A 1140 -26.17 -26.45 12.11
CA ASN A 1140 -26.82 -27.46 12.97
C ASN A 1140 -25.84 -28.12 13.95
N LYS A 1141 -24.55 -28.22 13.58
CA LYS A 1141 -23.52 -28.84 14.43
C LYS A 1141 -23.03 -27.89 15.53
N GLY A 1142 -23.08 -26.58 15.31
CA GLY A 1142 -22.47 -25.60 16.20
C GLY A 1142 -20.95 -25.45 15.98
N PRO A 1143 -20.31 -24.52 16.71
CA PRO A 1143 -18.87 -24.28 16.61
C PRO A 1143 -18.05 -25.42 17.27
N THR A 1144 -17.23 -26.10 16.48
CA THR A 1144 -16.27 -27.16 16.88
C THR A 1144 -14.84 -26.75 16.51
N ASP A 1145 -13.81 -27.38 17.07
CA ASP A 1145 -12.40 -27.08 16.73
C ASP A 1145 -12.15 -27.14 15.21
N TRP A 1146 -12.88 -28.00 14.50
CA TRP A 1146 -12.79 -28.16 13.05
C TRP A 1146 -13.42 -27.02 12.24
N ASN A 1147 -14.58 -26.50 12.65
CA ASN A 1147 -15.39 -25.57 11.83
C ASN A 1147 -15.59 -24.18 12.47
N PHE A 1148 -14.98 -23.88 13.62
CA PHE A 1148 -15.20 -22.61 14.32
C PHE A 1148 -14.91 -21.39 13.44
N SER A 1149 -13.88 -21.45 12.58
CA SER A 1149 -13.50 -20.37 11.64
C SER A 1149 -14.48 -20.13 10.49
N TYR A 1150 -15.38 -21.08 10.21
CA TYR A 1150 -16.40 -20.99 9.16
C TYR A 1150 -17.81 -20.79 9.71
N PHE A 1151 -18.00 -21.01 11.01
CA PHE A 1151 -19.31 -20.98 11.64
C PHE A 1151 -20.02 -19.62 11.48
N PRO A 1152 -19.38 -18.45 11.74
CA PRO A 1152 -20.02 -17.15 11.54
C PRO A 1152 -20.51 -16.93 10.10
N ASP A 1153 -19.64 -17.15 9.10
CA ASP A 1153 -19.97 -16.93 7.69
C ASP A 1153 -21.07 -17.88 7.20
N ALA A 1154 -21.04 -19.16 7.62
CA ALA A 1154 -22.07 -20.14 7.30
C ALA A 1154 -23.42 -19.80 7.95
N ASN A 1155 -23.39 -19.27 9.18
CA ASN A 1155 -24.60 -18.88 9.90
C ASN A 1155 -25.25 -17.64 9.29
N TYR A 1156 -24.46 -16.62 8.95
CA TYR A 1156 -24.94 -15.46 8.19
C TYR A 1156 -25.58 -15.89 6.86
N SER A 1157 -24.88 -16.70 6.07
CA SER A 1157 -25.34 -17.11 4.73
C SER A 1157 -26.65 -17.91 4.78
N GLU A 1158 -26.79 -18.84 5.74
CA GLU A 1158 -28.04 -19.59 5.92
C GLU A 1158 -29.18 -18.71 6.45
N SER A 1159 -28.88 -17.72 7.29
CA SER A 1159 -29.88 -16.79 7.84
C SER A 1159 -30.42 -15.86 6.75
N VAL A 1160 -29.53 -15.29 5.94
CA VAL A 1160 -29.89 -14.51 4.74
C VAL A 1160 -30.69 -15.35 3.76
N PHE A 1161 -30.24 -16.58 3.45
CA PHE A 1161 -30.97 -17.45 2.53
C PHE A 1161 -32.41 -17.70 2.98
N LYS A 1162 -32.63 -17.98 4.27
CA LYS A 1162 -33.99 -18.15 4.83
C LYS A 1162 -34.82 -16.89 4.67
N GLN A 1163 -34.21 -15.72 4.87
CA GLN A 1163 -34.90 -14.44 4.72
C GLN A 1163 -35.25 -14.13 3.27
N LEU A 1164 -34.32 -14.34 2.33
CA LEU A 1164 -34.58 -14.23 0.88
C LEU A 1164 -35.72 -15.16 0.45
N GLN A 1165 -35.74 -16.40 0.96
CA GLN A 1165 -36.81 -17.35 0.67
C GLN A 1165 -38.19 -16.90 1.19
N LYS A 1166 -38.24 -16.17 2.31
CA LYS A 1166 -39.49 -15.58 2.82
C LYS A 1166 -39.93 -14.40 1.96
N LEU A 1167 -39.00 -13.52 1.59
CA LEU A 1167 -39.26 -12.33 0.79
C LEU A 1167 -39.72 -12.68 -0.63
N GLN A 1168 -39.16 -13.73 -1.26
CA GLN A 1168 -39.59 -14.21 -2.59
C GLN A 1168 -40.96 -14.91 -2.61
N LYS A 1169 -41.51 -15.29 -1.44
CA LYS A 1169 -42.83 -15.93 -1.32
C LYS A 1169 -43.95 -14.92 -1.09
N LYS A 1170 -43.61 -13.69 -0.73
CA LYS A 1170 -44.51 -12.54 -0.68
C LYS A 1170 -44.48 -11.88 -2.05
#